data_AF-A0A8T4WR15-F1
#
_entry.id   AF-A0A8T4WR15-F1
#
_cell.length_a   1.000
_cell.length_b   1.000
_cell.length_c   1.000
_cell.angle_alpha   90.00
_cell.angle_beta   90.00
_cell.angle_gamma   90.00
#
_symmetry.space_group_name_H-M   'P 1'
#
loop_
_entity.id
_entity.type
_entity.pdbx_description
1 polymer ?
#
loop_
_entity_poly.entity_id
_entity_poly.type
_entity_poly.pdbx_seq_one_letter_code
_entity_poly.pdbx_strand_id
1 'polypeptide(L)'
;MHNYDLVDRLSKQLWDIRFRLAQSIVSPIPDHDKITTAQRILDRLVFLYFIASKGIIRESKETGSECGPKVKSLFGRIVRSSTDFYATLNNIFYKYLNSPDRNRMTIEGQQNLTLRIPYLIGNLFSEKILSSSAGEIQESELAIEAFDWSQLIAELNKYNWVIDSSQAAEPNDMTPAILGHIYEKFVIAMTKIKEIDNLEQLQTSSKGEIRKGKKKIGTHYTPPDIANYIGRSTIFPYAADQIGKNDYNSFDQFIDEYENDSETLDAFAKELQHIRVLDPAVGSGHFLMAAANLLLKLRKQCGDETPEYDLRRDIITNNLFGVDIMEGAVEICKLRLWLWLLAVQDSSQDPDPLPNLDYNIKAGNSLIGVSGKDIPDAISTDVQRYGQSISQYRADEAEKAKLNKETRMLYPKIKSQLDESYLKATNAKLMLEFQSLEEANDALVVGTDSDATLGLKFRQAMAEDLKRCLDSAGFKTWKKTAKMEVNLQNLNAHRLSEIREAIDNYYGIDHVILQRRPTIEDLRVIEPFHWILEFPDIFETKREFDVIIGNPPYGDLCNARERAFMAGRYRTATYNEISANFIERQIETLLREGGYFGNITTSSILANSTMHELHNTIRQNLTDVHTSVFARRPSKVFRNAEINVAITTGRK
;
A
#
# COMPACT_ATOMS: atom_id res chain seq x y z
N MET A 1 4.24 17.28 22.55
CA MET A 1 4.24 16.08 23.44
C MET A 1 2.86 15.42 23.50
N HIS A 2 1.74 16.15 23.45
CA HIS A 2 0.39 15.59 23.59
C HIS A 2 -0.07 14.62 22.47
N ASN A 3 0.21 14.89 21.20
CA ASN A 3 -0.28 14.02 20.10
C ASN A 3 0.29 12.59 20.13
N TYR A 4 1.51 12.39 20.64
CA TYR A 4 2.10 11.05 20.71
C TYR A 4 1.44 10.16 21.77
N ASP A 5 1.14 10.72 22.95
CA ASP A 5 0.42 10.01 24.01
C ASP A 5 -1.03 9.71 23.61
N LEU A 6 -1.65 10.62 22.85
CA LEU A 6 -2.96 10.39 22.22
C LEU A 6 -2.92 9.19 21.25
N VAL A 7 -1.98 9.19 20.30
CA VAL A 7 -1.81 8.12 19.31
C VAL A 7 -1.56 6.79 20.01
N ASP A 8 -0.64 6.71 20.97
CA ASP A 8 -0.33 5.46 21.67
C ASP A 8 -1.54 4.91 22.46
N ARG A 9 -2.25 5.77 23.20
CA ARG A 9 -3.45 5.37 23.96
C ARG A 9 -4.56 4.87 23.03
N LEU A 10 -4.93 5.66 22.02
CA LEU A 10 -6.02 5.30 21.10
C LEU A 10 -5.67 4.07 20.26
N SER A 11 -4.42 3.97 19.78
CA SER A 11 -3.97 2.77 19.05
C SER A 11 -4.16 1.51 19.89
N LYS A 12 -3.77 1.55 21.17
CA LYS A 12 -3.94 0.40 22.06
C LYS A 12 -5.42 0.03 22.25
N GLN A 13 -6.28 1.02 22.47
CA GLN A 13 -7.71 0.80 22.70
C GLN A 13 -8.41 0.24 21.45
N LEU A 14 -8.19 0.87 20.28
CA LEU A 14 -8.78 0.41 19.03
C LEU A 14 -8.26 -0.97 18.61
N TRP A 15 -7.01 -1.31 18.93
CA TRP A 15 -6.50 -2.68 18.75
C TRP A 15 -7.33 -3.70 19.53
N ASP A 16 -7.51 -3.47 20.84
CA ASP A 16 -8.22 -4.40 21.72
C ASP A 16 -9.72 -4.48 21.33
N ILE A 17 -10.33 -3.38 20.84
CA ILE A 17 -11.71 -3.39 20.33
C ILE A 17 -11.81 -4.16 19.02
N ARG A 18 -10.92 -3.91 18.06
CA ARG A 18 -10.91 -4.59 16.77
C ARG A 18 -10.76 -6.09 16.93
N PHE A 19 -9.86 -6.52 17.82
CA PHE A 19 -9.67 -7.93 18.08
C PHE A 19 -10.94 -8.58 18.64
N ARG A 20 -11.63 -7.93 19.59
CA ARG A 20 -12.92 -8.41 20.08
C ARG A 20 -14.00 -8.42 19.01
N LEU A 21 -14.00 -7.44 18.10
CA LEU A 21 -14.91 -7.40 16.95
C LEU A 21 -14.65 -8.59 16.01
N ALA A 22 -13.39 -8.89 15.72
CA ALA A 22 -13.02 -10.06 14.93
C ALA A 22 -13.47 -11.38 15.60
N GLN A 23 -13.33 -11.49 16.92
CA GLN A 23 -13.79 -12.66 17.68
C GLN A 23 -15.32 -12.81 17.70
N SER A 24 -16.07 -11.71 17.62
CA SER A 24 -17.54 -11.74 17.56
C SER A 24 -18.09 -12.11 16.19
N ILE A 25 -17.27 -12.16 15.14
CA ILE A 25 -17.71 -12.64 13.82
C ILE A 25 -17.79 -14.16 13.86
N VAL A 26 -19.02 -14.69 13.94
CA VAL A 26 -19.28 -16.14 14.04
C VAL A 26 -19.45 -16.82 12.68
N SER A 27 -19.53 -16.04 11.60
CA SER A 27 -19.56 -16.56 10.23
C SER A 27 -18.32 -17.42 9.91
N PRO A 28 -18.47 -18.49 9.10
CA PRO A 28 -17.42 -19.49 8.85
C PRO A 28 -16.38 -19.02 7.81
N ILE A 29 -15.82 -17.84 8.02
CA ILE A 29 -14.75 -17.24 7.22
C ILE A 29 -13.38 -17.43 7.89
N PRO A 30 -12.26 -17.40 7.14
CA PRO A 30 -10.92 -17.46 7.69
C PRO A 30 -10.67 -16.38 8.76
N ASP A 31 -9.86 -16.70 9.77
CA ASP A 31 -9.57 -15.79 10.88
C ASP A 31 -8.87 -14.49 10.45
N HIS A 32 -7.98 -14.57 9.45
CA HIS A 32 -7.41 -13.39 8.80
C HIS A 32 -8.51 -12.49 8.22
N ASP A 33 -9.53 -13.08 7.60
CA ASP A 33 -10.63 -12.33 6.99
C ASP A 33 -11.53 -11.69 8.05
N LYS A 34 -11.74 -12.34 9.20
CA LYS A 34 -12.42 -11.72 10.35
C LYS A 34 -11.70 -10.45 10.80
N ILE A 35 -10.37 -10.49 10.91
CA ILE A 35 -9.59 -9.33 11.37
C ILE A 35 -9.59 -8.21 10.34
N THR A 36 -9.44 -8.52 9.05
CA THR A 36 -9.51 -7.51 7.99
C THR A 36 -10.92 -6.92 7.85
N THR A 37 -11.96 -7.72 8.07
CA THR A 37 -13.35 -7.26 8.11
C THR A 37 -13.60 -6.32 9.29
N ALA A 38 -13.17 -6.70 10.50
CA ALA A 38 -13.26 -5.85 11.67
C ALA A 38 -12.54 -4.51 11.47
N GLN A 39 -11.39 -4.52 10.78
CA GLN A 39 -10.67 -3.32 10.38
C GLN A 39 -11.51 -2.44 9.43
N ARG A 40 -12.07 -3.00 8.35
CA ARG A 40 -12.92 -2.25 7.40
C ARG A 40 -14.15 -1.63 8.06
N ILE A 41 -14.81 -2.35 8.98
CA ILE A 41 -15.95 -1.83 9.75
C ILE A 41 -15.53 -0.61 10.57
N LEU A 42 -14.38 -0.69 11.27
CA LEU A 42 -13.85 0.43 12.04
C LEU A 42 -13.48 1.63 11.15
N ASP A 43 -12.88 1.38 9.99
CA ASP A 43 -12.46 2.44 9.05
C ASP A 43 -13.65 3.21 8.50
N ARG A 44 -14.70 2.49 8.08
CA ARG A 44 -15.97 3.08 7.66
C ARG A 44 -16.63 3.85 8.79
N LEU A 45 -16.66 3.31 10.00
CA LEU A 45 -17.24 4.00 11.16
C LEU A 45 -16.47 5.28 11.50
N VAL A 46 -15.14 5.23 11.52
CA VAL A 46 -14.28 6.41 11.73
C VAL A 46 -14.52 7.46 10.64
N PHE A 47 -14.66 7.04 9.38
CA PHE A 47 -15.05 7.94 8.31
C PHE A 47 -16.40 8.61 8.57
N LEU A 48 -17.41 7.86 9.04
CA LEU A 48 -18.71 8.43 9.43
C LEU A 48 -18.56 9.51 10.51
N TYR A 49 -17.68 9.31 11.50
CA TYR A 49 -17.43 10.30 12.55
C TYR A 49 -16.88 11.60 11.98
N PHE A 50 -15.93 11.52 11.04
CA PHE A 50 -15.39 12.69 10.36
C PHE A 50 -16.47 13.42 9.57
N ILE A 51 -17.19 12.75 8.67
CA ILE A 51 -18.20 13.43 7.84
C ILE A 51 -19.39 13.95 8.67
N ALA A 52 -19.76 13.27 9.76
CA ALA A 52 -20.75 13.78 10.71
C ALA A 52 -20.25 15.04 11.43
N SER A 53 -18.96 15.12 11.78
CA SER A 53 -18.37 16.32 12.39
C SER A 53 -18.37 17.53 11.48
N LYS A 54 -18.30 17.29 10.16
CA LYS A 54 -18.40 18.33 9.13
C LYS A 54 -19.85 18.75 8.83
N GLY A 55 -20.84 18.04 9.37
CA GLY A 55 -22.26 18.29 9.11
C GLY A 55 -22.75 17.73 7.77
N ILE A 56 -22.00 16.80 7.17
CA ILE A 56 -22.39 16.11 5.93
C ILE A 56 -23.53 15.13 6.23
N ILE A 57 -23.43 14.38 7.32
CA ILE A 57 -24.57 13.64 7.89
C ILE A 57 -25.32 14.59 8.80
N ARG A 58 -26.64 14.75 8.60
CA ARG A 58 -27.48 15.69 9.36
C ARG A 58 -28.60 14.97 10.06
N GLU A 59 -29.04 15.52 11.19
CA GLU A 59 -30.25 15.06 11.86
C GLU A 59 -31.43 15.91 11.38
N SER A 60 -32.50 15.24 10.95
CA SER A 60 -33.76 15.89 10.59
C SER A 60 -34.65 15.96 11.82
N LYS A 61 -35.01 17.17 12.24
CA LYS A 61 -35.98 17.39 13.33
C LYS A 61 -37.40 17.15 12.83
N GLU A 62 -38.32 16.87 13.75
CA GLU A 62 -39.76 16.73 13.47
C GLU A 62 -40.36 17.96 12.77
N THR A 63 -39.77 19.15 12.99
CA THR A 63 -40.18 20.41 12.34
C THR A 63 -39.72 20.55 10.89
N GLY A 64 -39.02 19.56 10.32
CA GLY A 64 -38.44 19.60 8.97
C GLY A 64 -37.11 20.35 8.88
N SER A 65 -36.65 21.00 9.95
CA SER A 65 -35.34 21.65 10.00
C SER A 65 -34.20 20.63 10.17
N GLU A 66 -33.10 20.84 9.45
CA GLU A 66 -31.88 20.04 9.55
C GLU A 66 -30.83 20.80 10.35
N CYS A 67 -30.09 20.11 11.21
CA CYS A 67 -28.92 20.69 11.88
C CYS A 67 -27.75 19.72 11.88
N GLY A 68 -26.53 20.27 11.81
CA GLY A 68 -25.31 19.52 12.04
C GLY A 68 -25.38 18.79 13.39
N PRO A 69 -25.12 17.48 13.44
CA PRO A 69 -25.32 16.71 14.65
C PRO A 69 -24.26 17.05 15.70
N LYS A 70 -24.64 17.04 16.97
CA LYS A 70 -23.66 16.87 18.05
C LYS A 70 -23.12 15.45 17.97
N VAL A 71 -22.04 15.25 17.21
CA VAL A 71 -21.44 13.95 16.84
C VAL A 71 -21.41 12.97 18.01
N LYS A 72 -20.89 13.42 19.17
CA LYS A 72 -20.79 12.59 20.39
C LYS A 72 -22.15 12.01 20.85
N SER A 73 -23.21 12.78 20.71
CA SER A 73 -24.57 12.34 21.07
C SER A 73 -25.26 11.58 19.94
N LEU A 74 -24.87 11.79 18.68
CA LEU A 74 -25.48 11.17 17.51
C LEU A 74 -25.28 9.66 17.53
N PHE A 75 -24.03 9.19 17.52
CA PHE A 75 -23.76 7.76 17.46
C PHE A 75 -24.26 7.01 18.69
N GLY A 76 -24.21 7.64 19.87
CA GLY A 76 -24.81 7.09 21.08
C GLY A 76 -26.33 6.92 20.98
N ARG A 77 -27.03 7.80 20.26
CA ARG A 77 -28.47 7.66 19.99
C ARG A 77 -28.74 6.61 18.91
N ILE A 78 -27.94 6.57 17.84
CA ILE A 78 -28.05 5.52 16.80
C ILE A 78 -27.96 4.13 17.46
N VAL A 79 -26.94 3.87 18.28
CA VAL A 79 -26.81 2.58 19.00
C VAL A 79 -28.02 2.26 19.86
N ARG A 80 -28.58 3.23 20.60
CA ARG A 80 -29.73 3.01 21.48
C ARG A 80 -31.05 2.83 20.73
N SER A 81 -31.21 3.47 19.57
CA SER A 81 -32.40 3.36 18.73
C SER A 81 -32.37 2.11 17.85
N SER A 82 -31.18 1.57 17.55
CA SER A 82 -31.03 0.35 16.76
C SER A 82 -31.40 -0.91 17.54
N THR A 83 -32.26 -1.74 16.96
CA THR A 83 -32.48 -3.13 17.42
C THR A 83 -31.26 -4.01 17.13
N ASP A 84 -30.71 -3.86 15.93
CA ASP A 84 -29.42 -4.39 15.50
C ASP A 84 -28.58 -3.23 14.94
N PHE A 85 -27.53 -2.87 15.67
CA PHE A 85 -26.66 -1.77 15.28
C PHE A 85 -25.79 -2.12 14.07
N TYR A 86 -25.39 -3.39 13.90
CA TYR A 86 -24.61 -3.80 12.74
C TYR A 86 -25.45 -3.74 11.47
N ALA A 87 -26.69 -4.23 11.52
CA ALA A 87 -27.64 -4.09 10.40
C ALA A 87 -27.93 -2.61 10.08
N THR A 88 -27.99 -1.76 11.11
CA THR A 88 -28.13 -0.29 10.93
C THR A 88 -26.91 0.29 10.22
N LEU A 89 -25.70 -0.08 10.62
CA LEU A 89 -24.47 0.33 9.93
C LEU A 89 -24.43 -0.16 8.48
N ASN A 90 -24.80 -1.41 8.20
CA ASN A 90 -24.86 -1.95 6.85
C ASN A 90 -25.86 -1.20 5.97
N ASN A 91 -27.00 -0.77 6.52
CA ASN A 91 -27.91 0.11 5.80
C ASN A 91 -27.23 1.44 5.46
N ILE A 92 -26.55 2.08 6.42
CA ILE A 92 -25.82 3.34 6.17
C ILE A 92 -24.75 3.14 5.08
N PHE A 93 -23.90 2.13 5.23
CA PHE A 93 -22.78 1.85 4.32
C PHE A 93 -23.23 1.50 2.91
N TYR A 94 -24.11 0.49 2.78
CA TYR A 94 -24.38 -0.11 1.47
C TYR A 94 -25.66 0.38 0.82
N LYS A 95 -26.62 0.93 1.58
CA LYS A 95 -27.91 1.39 1.04
C LYS A 95 -28.04 2.89 0.90
N TYR A 96 -27.53 3.69 1.83
CA TYR A 96 -27.69 5.15 1.78
C TYR A 96 -26.48 5.83 1.15
N LEU A 97 -25.27 5.57 1.65
CA LEU A 97 -24.05 6.17 1.09
C LEU A 97 -23.77 5.73 -0.35
N ASN A 98 -24.39 4.63 -0.79
CA ASN A 98 -24.21 4.04 -2.12
C ASN A 98 -25.48 4.06 -3.00
N SER A 99 -26.52 4.83 -2.63
CA SER A 99 -27.72 5.00 -3.48
C SER A 99 -28.06 6.48 -3.69
N PRO A 100 -28.14 6.96 -4.96
CA PRO A 100 -28.47 8.35 -5.24
C PRO A 100 -29.93 8.69 -4.88
N ASP A 101 -30.83 7.69 -4.88
CA ASP A 101 -32.26 7.87 -4.65
C ASP A 101 -32.65 7.87 -3.16
N ARG A 102 -31.70 7.66 -2.26
CA ARG A 102 -31.96 7.50 -0.82
C ARG A 102 -31.07 8.44 -0.01
N ASN A 103 -31.65 9.55 0.43
CA ASN A 103 -30.95 10.51 1.27
C ASN A 103 -31.51 10.64 2.69
N ARG A 104 -32.63 9.98 3.02
CA ARG A 104 -33.29 10.07 4.34
C ARG A 104 -33.53 8.70 4.94
N MET A 105 -32.89 8.43 6.07
CA MET A 105 -32.99 7.18 6.82
C MET A 105 -33.71 7.41 8.14
N THR A 106 -34.77 6.65 8.40
CA THR A 106 -35.42 6.60 9.72
C THR A 106 -35.00 5.34 10.46
N ILE A 107 -34.48 5.51 11.67
CA ILE A 107 -34.18 4.42 12.60
C ILE A 107 -35.33 4.38 13.60
N GLU A 108 -36.14 3.34 13.49
CA GLU A 108 -37.29 3.09 14.36
C GLU A 108 -36.83 2.39 15.63
N GLY A 109 -37.15 2.96 16.79
CA GLY A 109 -36.70 2.49 18.10
C GLY A 109 -37.42 3.17 19.25
N GLN A 110 -36.80 3.24 20.43
CA GLN A 110 -37.38 3.94 21.59
C GLN A 110 -37.59 5.45 21.35
N GLN A 111 -36.74 6.05 20.52
CA GLN A 111 -36.92 7.37 19.94
C GLN A 111 -36.58 7.28 18.47
N ASN A 112 -37.54 7.68 17.62
CA ASN A 112 -37.33 7.72 16.18
C ASN A 112 -36.25 8.73 15.85
N LEU A 113 -35.22 8.29 15.14
CA LEU A 113 -34.12 9.14 14.69
C LEU A 113 -34.13 9.19 13.17
N THR A 114 -34.26 10.39 12.62
CA THR A 114 -34.23 10.58 11.16
C THR A 114 -32.93 11.26 10.77
N LEU A 115 -32.16 10.61 9.90
CA LEU A 115 -30.87 11.08 9.41
C LEU A 115 -30.99 11.44 7.93
N ARG A 116 -30.38 12.56 7.55
CA ARG A 116 -30.02 12.84 6.16
C ARG A 116 -28.61 12.33 5.93
N ILE A 117 -28.47 11.40 4.99
CA ILE A 117 -27.21 10.75 4.62
C ILE A 117 -27.03 10.95 3.13
N PRO A 118 -26.04 11.73 2.67
CA PRO A 118 -25.87 12.00 1.25
C PRO A 118 -25.30 10.77 0.53
N TYR A 119 -25.50 10.76 -0.77
CA TYR A 119 -24.84 9.81 -1.66
C TYR A 119 -23.37 10.20 -1.83
N LEU A 120 -22.45 9.34 -1.42
CA LEU A 120 -21.02 9.60 -1.56
C LEU A 120 -20.37 8.70 -2.61
N ILE A 121 -20.78 7.44 -2.80
CA ILE A 121 -20.01 6.43 -3.57
C ILE A 121 -18.55 6.31 -3.08
N GLY A 122 -17.94 5.19 -3.39
CA GLY A 122 -16.51 4.98 -3.26
C GLY A 122 -16.25 3.56 -2.81
N ASN A 123 -15.12 2.99 -3.21
CA ASN A 123 -14.81 1.61 -2.84
C ASN A 123 -14.66 1.39 -1.33
N LEU A 124 -14.53 2.47 -0.56
CA LEU A 124 -14.67 2.44 0.90
C LEU A 124 -15.97 1.76 1.34
N PHE A 125 -17.07 2.00 0.64
CA PHE A 125 -18.40 1.46 0.94
C PHE A 125 -18.83 0.38 -0.05
N SER A 126 -17.94 -0.05 -0.95
CA SER A 126 -18.19 -1.23 -1.78
C SER A 126 -18.20 -2.47 -0.89
N GLU A 127 -19.23 -3.28 -1.07
CA GLU A 127 -19.40 -4.53 -0.34
C GLU A 127 -18.41 -5.59 -0.86
N LYS A 128 -17.72 -6.27 0.05
CA LYS A 128 -16.84 -7.38 -0.31
C LYS A 128 -17.59 -8.71 -0.25
N ILE A 129 -17.24 -9.59 -1.18
CA ILE A 129 -17.62 -11.01 -1.16
C ILE A 129 -16.46 -11.77 -0.53
N LEU A 130 -16.74 -12.53 0.51
CA LEU A 130 -15.75 -13.31 1.25
C LEU A 130 -15.95 -14.79 0.96
N SER A 131 -14.84 -15.52 0.84
CA SER A 131 -14.89 -16.98 0.72
C SER A 131 -15.07 -17.60 2.11
N SER A 132 -16.08 -18.46 2.24
CA SER A 132 -16.34 -19.26 3.45
C SER A 132 -16.30 -20.75 3.13
N SER A 133 -16.20 -21.60 4.15
CA SER A 133 -16.29 -23.05 3.98
C SER A 133 -17.66 -23.52 3.43
N ALA A 134 -18.68 -22.65 3.50
CA ALA A 134 -20.04 -22.90 3.01
C ALA A 134 -20.35 -22.20 1.66
N GLY A 135 -19.37 -21.55 1.03
CA GLY A 135 -19.54 -20.76 -0.20
C GLY A 135 -19.19 -19.29 -0.03
N GLU A 136 -19.58 -18.45 -0.99
CA GLU A 136 -19.40 -17.01 -0.90
C GLU A 136 -20.43 -16.37 0.05
N ILE A 137 -19.98 -15.46 0.91
CA ILE A 137 -20.84 -14.68 1.82
C ILE A 137 -20.60 -13.19 1.59
N GLN A 138 -21.68 -12.41 1.54
CA GLN A 138 -21.55 -10.95 1.45
C GLN A 138 -21.19 -10.36 2.82
N GLU A 139 -20.40 -9.29 2.83
CA GLU A 139 -19.97 -8.65 4.08
C GLU A 139 -21.17 -8.16 4.94
N SER A 140 -22.27 -7.74 4.32
CA SER A 140 -23.48 -7.33 5.04
C SER A 140 -24.26 -8.48 5.69
N GLU A 141 -24.02 -9.72 5.26
CA GLU A 141 -24.67 -10.94 5.75
C GLU A 141 -23.90 -11.59 6.91
N LEU A 142 -22.74 -11.04 7.29
CA LEU A 142 -21.95 -11.55 8.39
C LEU A 142 -22.71 -11.49 9.72
N ALA A 143 -22.67 -12.58 10.47
CA ALA A 143 -23.23 -12.67 11.79
C ALA A 143 -22.21 -12.19 12.82
N ILE A 144 -22.57 -11.13 13.55
CA ILE A 144 -21.79 -10.57 14.66
C ILE A 144 -22.57 -10.77 15.95
N GLU A 145 -22.05 -11.61 16.84
CA GLU A 145 -22.71 -11.97 18.10
C GLU A 145 -21.93 -11.48 19.32
N ALA A 146 -22.65 -11.07 20.36
CA ALA A 146 -22.09 -10.68 21.66
C ALA A 146 -21.03 -9.54 21.62
N PHE A 147 -21.03 -8.70 20.58
CA PHE A 147 -20.17 -7.51 20.54
C PHE A 147 -20.80 -6.30 21.21
N ASP A 148 -20.06 -5.65 22.12
CA ASP A 148 -20.50 -4.44 22.80
C ASP A 148 -20.25 -3.18 21.95
N TRP A 149 -21.20 -2.87 21.08
CA TRP A 149 -21.20 -1.65 20.26
C TRP A 149 -21.23 -0.37 21.10
N SER A 150 -21.89 -0.39 22.27
CA SER A 150 -21.98 0.78 23.15
C SER A 150 -20.60 1.16 23.70
N GLN A 151 -19.77 0.18 24.03
CA GLN A 151 -18.40 0.42 24.45
C GLN A 151 -17.55 1.02 23.33
N LEU A 152 -17.63 0.48 22.10
CA LEU A 152 -16.90 1.04 20.95
C LEU A 152 -17.28 2.52 20.73
N ILE A 153 -18.57 2.82 20.69
CA ILE A 153 -19.05 4.20 20.50
C ILE A 153 -18.66 5.10 21.67
N ALA A 154 -18.71 4.61 22.92
CA ALA A 154 -18.24 5.37 24.08
C ALA A 154 -16.75 5.74 23.98
N GLU A 155 -15.91 4.85 23.44
CA GLU A 155 -14.49 5.12 23.21
C GLU A 155 -14.28 6.16 22.10
N LEU A 156 -14.94 6.01 20.95
CA LEU A 156 -14.83 6.98 19.84
C LEU A 156 -15.36 8.38 20.22
N ASN A 157 -16.36 8.45 21.08
CA ASN A 157 -16.94 9.70 21.57
C ASN A 157 -16.03 10.50 22.52
N LYS A 158 -14.92 9.92 23.00
CA LYS A 158 -13.94 10.65 23.83
C LYS A 158 -13.19 11.71 23.02
N TYR A 159 -13.09 11.51 21.71
CA TYR A 159 -12.32 12.35 20.80
C TYR A 159 -13.20 13.41 20.13
N ASN A 160 -12.57 14.51 19.74
CA ASN A 160 -13.19 15.52 18.89
C ASN A 160 -12.73 15.27 17.46
N TRP A 161 -13.65 14.96 16.56
CA TRP A 161 -13.29 14.63 15.18
C TRP A 161 -13.19 15.93 14.37
N VAL A 162 -12.02 16.18 13.79
CA VAL A 162 -11.73 17.42 13.07
C VAL A 162 -11.14 17.06 11.70
N ILE A 163 -11.93 17.24 10.64
CA ILE A 163 -11.48 16.95 9.27
C ILE A 163 -10.35 17.91 8.88
N ASP A 164 -10.57 19.22 9.07
CA ASP A 164 -9.59 20.24 8.73
C ASP A 164 -8.50 20.31 9.80
N SER A 165 -7.34 19.74 9.50
CA SER A 165 -6.22 19.65 10.44
C SER A 165 -5.71 21.02 10.90
N SER A 166 -5.99 22.11 10.16
CA SER A 166 -5.62 23.48 10.56
C SER A 166 -6.45 24.02 11.73
N GLN A 167 -7.64 23.45 11.96
CA GLN A 167 -8.57 23.86 13.02
C GLN A 167 -8.38 23.07 14.31
N ALA A 168 -7.49 22.09 14.32
CA ALA A 168 -7.20 21.28 15.51
C ALA A 168 -6.40 22.11 16.53
N ALA A 169 -6.97 22.29 17.71
CA ALA A 169 -6.41 23.10 18.79
C ALA A 169 -6.39 22.36 20.14
N GLU A 170 -7.27 21.38 20.33
CA GLU A 170 -7.44 20.68 21.59
C GLU A 170 -6.63 19.37 21.65
N PRO A 171 -6.21 18.92 22.85
CA PRO A 171 -5.42 17.70 23.02
C PRO A 171 -6.07 16.40 22.51
N ASN A 172 -7.40 16.38 22.42
CA ASN A 172 -8.18 15.21 21.99
C ASN A 172 -8.74 15.35 20.56
N ASP A 173 -8.27 16.36 19.81
CA ASP A 173 -8.65 16.51 18.41
C ASP A 173 -8.03 15.39 17.58
N MET A 174 -8.89 14.67 16.88
CA MET A 174 -8.57 13.58 15.98
C MET A 174 -8.63 14.10 14.56
N THR A 175 -7.46 14.15 13.90
CA THR A 175 -7.32 14.61 12.52
C THR A 175 -6.97 13.45 11.59
N PRO A 176 -7.18 13.59 10.26
CA PRO A 176 -6.73 12.59 9.29
C PRO A 176 -5.23 12.27 9.39
N ALA A 177 -4.39 13.23 9.82
CA ALA A 177 -2.96 13.02 10.05
C ALA A 177 -2.70 12.12 11.28
N ILE A 178 -3.36 12.38 12.41
CA ILE A 178 -3.29 11.54 13.62
C ILE A 178 -3.80 10.13 13.32
N LEU A 179 -4.86 10.04 12.51
CA LEU A 179 -5.45 8.77 12.10
C LEU A 179 -4.48 7.92 11.26
N GLY A 180 -3.78 8.54 10.29
CA GLY A 180 -2.73 7.88 9.52
C GLY A 180 -1.68 7.22 10.42
N HIS A 181 -1.26 7.90 11.49
CA HIS A 181 -0.32 7.35 12.46
C HIS A 181 -0.83 6.16 13.26
N ILE A 182 -2.11 6.20 13.66
CA ILE A 182 -2.73 5.12 14.41
C ILE A 182 -2.83 3.88 13.52
N TYR A 183 -3.30 4.05 12.30
CA TYR A 183 -3.44 2.93 11.39
C TYR A 183 -2.11 2.36 10.91
N GLU A 184 -1.06 3.17 10.70
CA GLU A 184 0.27 2.64 10.41
C GLU A 184 0.72 1.61 11.45
N LYS A 185 0.51 1.90 12.74
CA LYS A 185 0.80 0.94 13.82
C LYS A 185 -0.05 -0.33 13.70
N PHE A 186 -1.28 -0.21 13.23
CA PHE A 186 -2.14 -1.35 12.97
C PHE A 186 -1.69 -2.18 11.79
N VAL A 187 -1.34 -1.58 10.67
CA VAL A 187 -0.92 -2.36 9.50
C VAL A 187 0.40 -3.10 9.80
N ILE A 188 1.35 -2.48 10.52
CA ILE A 188 2.57 -3.14 11.00
C ILE A 188 2.28 -4.33 11.90
N ALA A 189 1.23 -4.26 12.71
CA ALA A 189 0.85 -5.37 13.57
C ALA A 189 0.01 -6.43 12.83
N MET A 190 -0.67 -6.05 11.74
CA MET A 190 -1.39 -6.97 10.83
C MET A 190 -0.46 -7.83 9.96
N THR A 191 0.70 -7.34 9.56
CA THR A 191 1.66 -8.17 8.81
C THR A 191 2.12 -9.38 9.63
N LYS A 192 2.29 -9.23 10.94
CA LYS A 192 2.56 -10.34 11.86
C LYS A 192 1.36 -11.30 12.04
N ILE A 193 0.15 -10.85 11.69
CA ILE A 193 -1.08 -11.65 11.80
C ILE A 193 -1.26 -12.57 10.59
N LYS A 194 -0.76 -12.20 9.40
CA LYS A 194 -0.79 -13.09 8.22
C LYS A 194 -0.03 -14.41 8.42
N GLU A 195 0.82 -14.48 9.45
CA GLU A 195 1.56 -15.69 9.84
C GLU A 195 0.83 -16.52 10.91
N ILE A 196 -0.40 -16.16 11.30
CA ILE A 196 -1.12 -16.78 12.42
C ILE A 196 -2.32 -17.59 11.91
N ASP A 197 -2.32 -18.88 12.23
CA ASP A 197 -3.34 -19.83 11.77
C ASP A 197 -4.66 -19.75 12.57
N ASN A 198 -4.65 -19.18 13.78
CA ASN A 198 -5.84 -19.11 14.64
C ASN A 198 -5.82 -17.89 15.59
N LEU A 199 -6.98 -17.23 15.75
CA LEU A 199 -7.22 -16.08 16.64
C LEU A 199 -6.76 -16.29 18.09
N GLU A 200 -6.76 -17.52 18.61
CA GLU A 200 -6.31 -17.79 19.99
C GLU A 200 -4.81 -17.53 20.21
N GLN A 201 -3.97 -17.75 19.19
CA GLN A 201 -2.52 -17.51 19.27
C GLN A 201 -2.17 -16.02 19.36
N LEU A 202 -3.09 -15.14 18.94
CA LEU A 202 -2.97 -13.69 19.08
C LEU A 202 -3.11 -13.21 20.52
N GLN A 203 -3.95 -13.85 21.34
CA GLN A 203 -4.14 -13.47 22.75
C GLN A 203 -2.92 -13.79 23.60
N THR A 204 -2.27 -14.94 23.39
CA THR A 204 -1.09 -15.38 24.16
C THR A 204 0.16 -14.56 23.83
N SER A 205 0.31 -14.18 22.56
CA SER A 205 1.42 -13.34 22.04
C SER A 205 1.26 -11.84 22.35
N SER A 206 0.10 -11.44 22.90
CA SER A 206 -0.25 -10.05 23.26
C SER A 206 0.38 -9.55 24.58
N LYS A 207 1.17 -10.37 25.28
CA LYS A 207 1.87 -9.95 26.52
C LYS A 207 3.21 -9.23 26.32
N GLY A 208 3.67 -8.96 25.09
CA GLY A 208 4.77 -8.00 24.92
C GLY A 208 5.43 -7.84 23.56
N GLU A 209 5.38 -8.86 22.68
CA GLU A 209 6.25 -8.90 21.48
C GLU A 209 5.55 -8.54 20.16
N ILE A 210 4.27 -8.90 19.97
CA ILE A 210 3.51 -8.45 18.80
C ILE A 210 3.20 -6.94 18.88
N ARG A 211 2.87 -6.46 20.09
CA ARG A 211 2.61 -5.04 20.41
C ARG A 211 3.81 -4.12 20.21
N LYS A 212 5.04 -4.65 20.33
CA LYS A 212 6.29 -3.92 20.02
C LYS A 212 6.68 -4.22 18.57
N GLY A 213 5.98 -3.63 17.61
CA GLY A 213 6.30 -3.68 16.17
C GLY A 213 7.63 -3.02 15.78
N LYS A 214 8.67 -3.05 16.63
CA LYS A 214 9.84 -2.16 16.54
C LYS A 214 11.13 -2.77 15.99
N LYS A 215 11.12 -3.96 15.36
CA LYS A 215 12.39 -4.57 14.92
C LYS A 215 12.48 -5.18 13.52
N LYS A 216 11.41 -5.30 12.73
CA LYS A 216 11.50 -6.01 11.44
C LYS A 216 10.75 -5.43 10.24
N ILE A 217 10.04 -4.32 10.39
CA ILE A 217 9.32 -3.72 9.25
C ILE A 217 9.81 -2.28 9.14
N GLY A 218 10.52 -1.96 8.06
CA GLY A 218 11.19 -0.67 7.81
C GLY A 218 10.24 0.50 7.56
N THR A 219 9.03 0.49 8.13
CA THR A 219 8.04 1.56 8.01
C THR A 219 8.33 2.63 9.05
N HIS A 220 8.99 3.71 8.62
CA HIS A 220 9.29 4.86 9.46
C HIS A 220 8.42 6.04 9.05
N TYR A 221 7.74 6.61 10.04
CA TYR A 221 6.92 7.80 9.82
C TYR A 221 7.77 8.98 9.32
N THR A 222 7.46 9.47 8.13
CA THR A 222 8.06 10.69 7.57
C THR A 222 7.44 11.94 8.19
N PRO A 223 8.20 12.79 8.89
CA PRO A 223 7.69 14.06 9.38
C PRO A 223 7.11 14.92 8.24
N PRO A 224 6.04 15.70 8.48
CA PRO A 224 5.38 16.47 7.41
C PRO A 224 6.33 17.47 6.76
N ASP A 225 7.23 18.08 7.54
CA ASP A 225 8.23 19.02 7.05
C ASP A 225 9.18 18.39 6.01
N ILE A 226 9.51 17.11 6.18
CA ILE A 226 10.37 16.37 5.26
C ILE A 226 9.63 16.07 3.96
N ALA A 227 8.39 15.58 4.06
CA ALA A 227 7.56 15.33 2.89
C ALA A 227 7.30 16.62 2.10
N ASN A 228 7.01 17.73 2.80
CA ASN A 228 6.84 19.05 2.20
C ASN A 228 8.12 19.56 1.53
N TYR A 229 9.28 19.39 2.18
CA TYR A 229 10.57 19.78 1.60
C TYR A 229 10.86 19.01 0.31
N ILE A 230 10.70 17.68 0.33
CA ILE A 230 10.90 16.84 -0.84
C ILE A 230 9.94 17.25 -1.97
N GLY A 231 8.65 17.39 -1.68
CA GLY A 231 7.66 17.82 -2.68
C GLY A 231 7.99 19.18 -3.30
N ARG A 232 8.43 20.17 -2.50
CA ARG A 232 8.85 21.49 -3.00
C ARG A 232 10.10 21.42 -3.87
N SER A 233 11.03 20.53 -3.52
CA SER A 233 12.31 20.36 -4.23
C SER A 233 12.17 19.52 -5.50
N THR A 234 10.97 19.01 -5.82
CA THR A 234 10.72 18.18 -7.01
C THR A 234 9.59 18.72 -7.89
N ILE A 235 8.41 19.03 -7.33
CA ILE A 235 7.22 19.42 -8.09
C ILE A 235 7.37 20.81 -8.72
N PHE A 236 7.78 21.81 -7.92
CA PHE A 236 8.01 23.17 -8.42
C PHE A 236 9.09 23.21 -9.52
N PRO A 237 10.32 22.70 -9.29
CA PRO A 237 11.35 22.79 -10.31
C PRO A 237 11.01 21.99 -11.56
N TYR A 238 10.33 20.84 -11.45
CA TYR A 238 9.81 20.12 -12.61
C TYR A 238 8.90 21.02 -13.48
N ALA A 239 7.89 21.65 -12.86
CA ALA A 239 6.93 22.48 -13.59
C ALA A 239 7.60 23.72 -14.22
N ALA A 240 8.57 24.31 -13.51
CA ALA A 240 9.32 25.46 -14.00
C ALA A 240 10.23 25.09 -15.18
N ASP A 241 10.86 23.91 -15.13
CA ASP A 241 11.66 23.36 -16.24
C ASP A 241 10.82 23.13 -17.50
N GLN A 242 9.58 22.66 -17.38
CA GLN A 242 8.72 22.39 -18.54
C GLN A 242 8.41 23.64 -19.36
N ILE A 243 8.40 24.81 -18.73
CA ILE A 243 8.19 26.10 -19.39
C ILE A 243 9.50 26.86 -19.65
N GLY A 244 10.66 26.22 -19.45
CA GLY A 244 11.97 26.82 -19.70
C GLY A 244 12.38 27.90 -18.69
N LYS A 245 11.87 27.84 -17.45
CA LYS A 245 12.11 28.83 -16.38
C LYS A 245 12.82 28.20 -15.18
N ASN A 246 14.03 27.69 -15.38
CA ASN A 246 14.75 26.88 -14.39
C ASN A 246 15.70 27.67 -13.45
N ASP A 247 15.74 29.00 -13.57
CA ASP A 247 16.69 29.85 -12.82
C ASP A 247 16.23 30.24 -11.40
N TYR A 248 15.12 29.68 -10.91
CA TYR A 248 14.49 30.10 -9.66
C TYR A 248 14.70 29.10 -8.52
N ASN A 249 15.14 29.61 -7.37
CA ASN A 249 15.41 28.77 -6.19
C ASN A 249 14.17 28.54 -5.32
N SER A 250 13.10 29.31 -5.53
CA SER A 250 11.83 29.15 -4.82
C SER A 250 10.65 29.60 -5.66
N PHE A 251 9.48 29.05 -5.35
CA PHE A 251 8.23 29.49 -5.96
C PHE A 251 7.88 30.94 -5.66
N ASP A 252 8.23 31.44 -4.47
CA ASP A 252 7.97 32.84 -4.12
C ASP A 252 8.78 33.79 -5.04
N GLN A 253 10.05 33.47 -5.34
CA GLN A 253 10.85 34.22 -6.32
C GLN A 253 10.25 34.15 -7.73
N PHE A 254 9.71 32.99 -8.12
CA PHE A 254 9.07 32.81 -9.42
C PHE A 254 7.82 33.67 -9.55
N ILE A 255 6.96 33.72 -8.52
CA ILE A 255 5.76 34.56 -8.52
C ILE A 255 6.12 36.03 -8.49
N ASP A 256 7.09 36.46 -7.67
CA ASP A 256 7.50 37.87 -7.59
C ASP A 256 8.01 38.40 -8.95
N GLU A 257 8.66 37.55 -9.75
CA GLU A 257 9.16 37.92 -11.08
C GLU A 257 8.03 37.95 -12.13
N TYR A 258 7.10 36.99 -12.07
CA TYR A 258 6.06 36.78 -13.10
C TYR A 258 4.66 37.23 -12.67
N GLU A 259 4.50 37.97 -11.57
CA GLU A 259 3.18 38.41 -11.07
C GLU A 259 2.34 39.17 -12.12
N ASN A 260 3.02 39.85 -13.06
CA ASN A 260 2.40 40.62 -14.14
C ASN A 260 2.49 39.93 -15.52
N ASP A 261 2.99 38.69 -15.59
CA ASP A 261 3.12 37.89 -16.81
C ASP A 261 2.13 36.73 -16.79
N SER A 262 0.90 37.02 -17.23
CA SER A 262 -0.17 36.02 -17.26
C SER A 262 0.16 34.84 -18.17
N GLU A 263 0.91 35.04 -19.26
CA GLU A 263 1.25 33.96 -20.19
C GLU A 263 2.17 32.92 -19.52
N THR A 264 3.20 33.39 -18.80
CA THR A 264 4.08 32.50 -18.04
C THR A 264 3.35 31.81 -16.89
N LEU A 265 2.50 32.53 -16.15
CA LEU A 265 1.71 31.94 -15.05
C LEU A 265 0.67 30.92 -15.55
N ASP A 266 -0.01 31.19 -16.67
CA ASP A 266 -0.95 30.27 -17.30
C ASP A 266 -0.25 29.01 -17.81
N ALA A 267 0.92 29.17 -18.44
CA ALA A 267 1.74 28.04 -18.88
C ALA A 267 2.18 27.18 -17.69
N PHE A 268 2.66 27.81 -16.60
CA PHE A 268 3.03 27.11 -15.38
C PHE A 268 1.83 26.38 -14.74
N ALA A 269 0.68 27.06 -14.62
CA ALA A 269 -0.55 26.47 -14.09
C ALA A 269 -1.03 25.27 -14.91
N LYS A 270 -0.92 25.34 -16.24
CA LYS A 270 -1.23 24.22 -17.14
C LYS A 270 -0.30 23.03 -16.91
N GLU A 271 0.99 23.25 -16.67
CA GLU A 271 1.91 22.16 -16.32
C GLU A 271 1.54 21.52 -14.98
N LEU A 272 1.14 22.30 -13.98
CA LEU A 272 0.65 21.77 -12.70
C LEU A 272 -0.62 20.93 -12.83
N GLN A 273 -1.48 21.20 -13.82
CA GLN A 273 -2.67 20.38 -14.09
C GLN A 273 -2.31 18.98 -14.62
N HIS A 274 -1.18 18.84 -15.33
CA HIS A 274 -0.84 17.62 -16.06
C HIS A 274 0.28 16.80 -15.43
N ILE A 275 0.94 17.31 -14.39
CA ILE A 275 2.00 16.61 -13.66
C ILE A 275 1.48 15.33 -13.00
N ARG A 276 2.19 14.22 -13.17
CA ARG A 276 1.87 12.92 -12.55
C ARG A 276 2.94 12.59 -11.50
N VAL A 277 2.52 12.61 -10.23
CA VAL A 277 3.37 12.39 -9.04
C VAL A 277 3.12 10.99 -8.48
N LEU A 278 4.17 10.18 -8.37
CA LEU A 278 4.11 8.82 -7.83
C LEU A 278 4.82 8.69 -6.47
N ASP A 279 4.18 7.98 -5.54
CA ASP A 279 4.83 7.33 -4.40
C ASP A 279 4.70 5.79 -4.49
N PRO A 280 5.77 5.03 -4.81
CA PRO A 280 5.69 3.58 -5.02
C PRO A 280 5.72 2.75 -3.73
N ALA A 281 5.79 3.41 -2.57
CA ALA A 281 5.66 2.81 -1.24
C ALA A 281 4.83 3.76 -0.35
N VAL A 282 3.61 4.04 -0.80
CA VAL A 282 2.81 5.18 -0.35
C VAL A 282 2.44 5.16 1.12
N GLY A 283 2.41 3.98 1.74
CA GLY A 283 1.96 3.82 3.12
C GLY A 283 0.61 4.49 3.34
N SER A 284 0.49 5.28 4.41
CA SER A 284 -0.74 6.02 4.70
C SER A 284 -0.92 7.31 3.86
N GLY A 285 -0.08 7.57 2.85
CA GLY A 285 -0.25 8.72 1.94
C GLY A 285 0.42 10.02 2.37
N HIS A 286 1.44 10.00 3.24
CA HIS A 286 2.09 11.24 3.73
C HIS A 286 2.68 12.11 2.63
N PHE A 287 3.39 11.51 1.66
CA PHE A 287 3.96 12.25 0.53
C PHE A 287 2.89 12.74 -0.43
N LEU A 288 1.88 11.92 -0.73
CA LEU A 288 0.77 12.36 -1.60
C LEU A 288 -0.04 13.50 -0.98
N MET A 289 -0.22 13.50 0.35
CA MET A 289 -0.82 14.65 1.04
C MET A 289 0.06 15.91 0.94
N ALA A 290 1.38 15.78 1.05
CA ALA A 290 2.29 16.92 0.87
C ALA A 290 2.24 17.46 -0.57
N ALA A 291 2.26 16.56 -1.55
CA ALA A 291 2.09 16.90 -2.96
C ALA A 291 0.74 17.57 -3.24
N ALA A 292 -0.36 17.03 -2.71
CA ALA A 292 -1.71 17.59 -2.87
C ALA A 292 -1.80 19.03 -2.36
N ASN A 293 -1.31 19.27 -1.14
CA ASN A 293 -1.32 20.61 -0.55
C ASN A 293 -0.39 21.58 -1.30
N LEU A 294 0.75 21.09 -1.80
CA LEU A 294 1.65 21.92 -2.61
C LEU A 294 1.01 22.29 -3.94
N LEU A 295 0.48 21.33 -4.70
CA LEU A 295 -0.20 21.58 -5.98
C LEU A 295 -1.38 22.55 -5.80
N LEU A 296 -2.18 22.36 -4.76
CA LEU A 296 -3.28 23.27 -4.42
C LEU A 296 -2.78 24.70 -4.16
N LYS A 297 -1.71 24.83 -3.36
CA LYS A 297 -1.08 26.14 -3.07
C LYS A 297 -0.57 26.79 -4.36
N LEU A 298 0.19 26.06 -5.17
CA LEU A 298 0.81 26.57 -6.40
C LEU A 298 -0.26 27.03 -7.40
N ARG A 299 -1.28 26.19 -7.67
CA ARG A 299 -2.36 26.53 -8.61
C ARG A 299 -3.15 27.77 -8.19
N LYS A 300 -3.52 27.87 -6.91
CA LYS A 300 -4.21 29.07 -6.38
C LYS A 300 -3.36 30.33 -6.52
N GLN A 301 -2.05 30.25 -6.27
CA GLN A 301 -1.15 31.39 -6.40
C GLN A 301 -0.89 31.79 -7.87
N CYS A 302 -1.12 30.89 -8.82
CA CYS A 302 -1.12 31.21 -10.25
C CYS A 302 -2.46 31.78 -10.75
N GLY A 303 -3.42 32.04 -9.86
CA GLY A 303 -4.70 32.64 -10.22
C GLY A 303 -5.78 31.66 -10.67
N ASP A 304 -5.66 30.37 -10.36
CA ASP A 304 -6.72 29.39 -10.65
C ASP A 304 -7.98 29.69 -9.82
N GLU A 305 -9.01 30.25 -10.47
CA GLU A 305 -10.29 30.63 -9.85
C GLU A 305 -11.28 29.46 -9.69
N THR A 306 -10.89 28.24 -10.10
CA THR A 306 -11.72 27.04 -9.91
C THR A 306 -12.13 26.89 -8.45
N PRO A 307 -13.41 26.60 -8.13
CA PRO A 307 -13.83 26.36 -6.76
C PRO A 307 -12.93 25.35 -6.07
N GLU A 308 -12.54 25.63 -4.83
CA GLU A 308 -11.50 24.83 -4.15
C GLU A 308 -11.85 23.34 -4.06
N TYR A 309 -13.13 22.99 -3.93
CA TYR A 309 -13.58 21.60 -3.95
C TYR A 309 -13.23 20.91 -5.28
N ASP A 310 -13.55 21.55 -6.41
CA ASP A 310 -13.28 21.03 -7.76
C ASP A 310 -11.77 20.96 -8.03
N LEU A 311 -11.02 21.96 -7.57
CA LEU A 311 -9.57 21.98 -7.65
C LEU A 311 -8.92 20.83 -6.86
N ARG A 312 -9.39 20.57 -5.64
CA ARG A 312 -8.96 19.42 -4.83
C ARG A 312 -9.35 18.09 -5.48
N ARG A 313 -10.56 18.02 -6.05
CA ARG A 313 -11.05 16.83 -6.77
C ARG A 313 -10.14 16.50 -7.95
N ASP A 314 -9.85 17.50 -8.78
CA ASP A 314 -8.96 17.37 -9.94
C ASP A 314 -7.56 16.88 -9.52
N ILE A 315 -6.98 17.47 -8.46
CA ILE A 315 -5.66 17.08 -7.95
C ILE A 315 -5.60 15.60 -7.55
N ILE A 316 -6.56 15.12 -6.75
CA ILE A 316 -6.52 13.72 -6.27
C ILE A 316 -6.83 12.70 -7.36
N THR A 317 -7.54 13.08 -8.43
CA THR A 317 -7.87 12.19 -9.55
C THR A 317 -6.81 12.20 -10.64
N ASN A 318 -6.16 13.33 -10.88
CA ASN A 318 -5.29 13.50 -12.05
C ASN A 318 -3.81 13.62 -11.69
N ASN A 319 -3.42 14.11 -10.52
CA ASN A 319 -1.99 14.31 -10.26
C ASN A 319 -1.35 13.21 -9.41
N LEU A 320 -2.10 12.55 -8.53
CA LEU A 320 -1.53 11.72 -7.47
C LEU A 320 -1.66 10.23 -7.74
N PHE A 321 -0.56 9.50 -7.58
CA PHE A 321 -0.48 8.05 -7.78
C PHE A 321 0.31 7.39 -6.65
N GLY A 322 -0.14 6.22 -6.20
CA GLY A 322 0.46 5.54 -5.06
C GLY A 322 0.40 4.03 -5.19
N VAL A 323 1.45 3.35 -4.73
CA VAL A 323 1.47 1.88 -4.60
C VAL A 323 1.95 1.49 -3.22
N ASP A 324 1.29 0.53 -2.58
CA ASP A 324 1.80 -0.11 -1.37
C ASP A 324 1.50 -1.61 -1.40
N ILE A 325 2.39 -2.44 -0.85
CA ILE A 325 2.18 -3.89 -0.79
C ILE A 325 1.01 -4.26 0.16
N MET A 326 0.66 -3.38 1.09
CA MET A 326 -0.39 -3.61 2.08
C MET A 326 -1.69 -2.91 1.66
N GLU A 327 -2.71 -3.72 1.36
CA GLU A 327 -4.05 -3.21 1.04
C GLU A 327 -4.60 -2.26 2.12
N GLY A 328 -4.39 -2.56 3.39
CA GLY A 328 -4.80 -1.67 4.49
C GLY A 328 -4.19 -0.27 4.37
N ALA A 329 -2.91 -0.14 3.99
CA ALA A 329 -2.24 1.15 3.80
C ALA A 329 -2.85 1.95 2.64
N VAL A 330 -3.14 1.27 1.53
CA VAL A 330 -3.83 1.84 0.36
C VAL A 330 -5.19 2.41 0.74
N GLU A 331 -6.01 1.67 1.48
CA GLU A 331 -7.34 2.13 1.89
C GLU A 331 -7.27 3.34 2.84
N ILE A 332 -6.27 3.39 3.73
CA ILE A 332 -6.03 4.56 4.60
C ILE A 332 -5.61 5.78 3.77
N CYS A 333 -4.75 5.58 2.77
CA CYS A 333 -4.33 6.65 1.86
C CYS A 333 -5.54 7.23 1.11
N LYS A 334 -6.39 6.38 0.53
CA LYS A 334 -7.63 6.80 -0.14
C LYS A 334 -8.55 7.55 0.82
N LEU A 335 -8.76 7.02 2.03
CA LEU A 335 -9.56 7.65 3.08
C LEU A 335 -9.06 9.05 3.43
N ARG A 336 -7.75 9.26 3.57
CA ARG A 336 -7.17 10.58 3.85
C ARG A 336 -7.36 11.56 2.70
N LEU A 337 -7.23 11.12 1.46
CA LEU A 337 -7.47 11.96 0.28
C LEU A 337 -8.94 12.37 0.16
N TRP A 338 -9.89 11.46 0.43
CA TRP A 338 -11.32 11.81 0.48
C TRP A 338 -11.64 12.77 1.61
N LEU A 339 -11.08 12.57 2.82
CA LEU A 339 -11.27 13.51 3.92
C LEU A 339 -10.67 14.88 3.61
N TRP A 340 -9.52 14.93 2.91
CA TRP A 340 -8.93 16.18 2.45
C TRP A 340 -9.83 16.89 1.43
N LEU A 341 -10.46 16.18 0.50
CA LEU A 341 -11.46 16.75 -0.40
C LEU A 341 -12.67 17.33 0.37
N LEU A 342 -13.26 16.53 1.25
CA LEU A 342 -14.46 16.91 2.01
C LEU A 342 -14.22 18.01 3.06
N ALA A 343 -12.96 18.30 3.41
CA ALA A 343 -12.62 19.34 4.37
C ALA A 343 -13.18 20.71 4.00
N VAL A 344 -13.31 21.01 2.71
CA VAL A 344 -13.81 22.29 2.17
C VAL A 344 -15.28 22.25 1.75
N GLN A 345 -15.95 21.09 1.88
CA GLN A 345 -17.37 20.96 1.54
C GLN A 345 -18.22 21.94 2.36
N ASP A 346 -19.16 22.61 1.70
CA ASP A 346 -20.19 23.39 2.40
C ASP A 346 -21.18 22.45 3.07
N SER A 347 -21.33 22.59 4.39
CA SER A 347 -22.30 21.86 5.20
C SER A 347 -23.76 22.13 4.85
N SER A 348 -24.06 23.18 4.07
CA SER A 348 -25.42 23.48 3.61
C SER A 348 -25.87 22.61 2.42
N GLN A 349 -24.93 22.12 1.63
CA GLN A 349 -25.18 21.32 0.42
C GLN A 349 -24.72 19.88 0.59
N ASP A 350 -25.38 18.96 -0.11
CA ASP A 350 -24.88 17.59 -0.20
C ASP A 350 -23.61 17.61 -1.09
N PRO A 351 -22.52 16.93 -0.69
CA PRO A 351 -21.32 16.82 -1.53
C PRO A 351 -21.58 16.02 -2.79
N ASP A 352 -20.82 16.30 -3.85
CA ASP A 352 -20.76 15.42 -5.00
C ASP A 352 -20.21 14.04 -4.62
N PRO A 353 -20.56 12.98 -5.37
CA PRO A 353 -19.97 11.67 -5.17
C PRO A 353 -18.44 11.73 -5.20
N LEU A 354 -17.81 11.03 -4.25
CA LEU A 354 -16.37 10.88 -4.12
C LEU A 354 -15.80 10.23 -5.38
N PRO A 355 -14.62 10.69 -5.84
CA PRO A 355 -13.97 10.08 -6.98
C PRO A 355 -13.48 8.67 -6.65
N ASN A 356 -13.49 7.80 -7.67
CA ASN A 356 -12.90 6.47 -7.59
C ASN A 356 -11.36 6.55 -7.67
N LEU A 357 -10.68 6.31 -6.55
CA LEU A 357 -9.22 6.36 -6.45
C LEU A 357 -8.53 5.00 -6.68
N ASP A 358 -9.23 3.92 -7.04
CA ASP A 358 -8.61 2.61 -7.32
C ASP A 358 -7.68 2.63 -8.54
N TYR A 359 -7.87 3.62 -9.40
CA TYR A 359 -7.04 3.86 -10.55
C TYR A 359 -5.74 4.61 -10.23
N ASN A 360 -5.70 5.26 -9.07
CA ASN A 360 -4.61 6.12 -8.63
C ASN A 360 -3.78 5.46 -7.53
N ILE A 361 -4.45 4.84 -6.56
CA ILE A 361 -3.81 4.24 -5.37
C ILE A 361 -4.08 2.74 -5.37
N LYS A 362 -3.02 1.94 -5.50
CA LYS A 362 -3.10 0.50 -5.74
C LYS A 362 -2.33 -0.33 -4.74
N ALA A 363 -2.87 -1.51 -4.44
CA ALA A 363 -2.17 -2.52 -3.65
C ALA A 363 -1.32 -3.40 -4.56
N GLY A 364 -0.07 -3.66 -4.20
CA GLY A 364 0.78 -4.62 -4.91
C GLY A 364 2.27 -4.43 -4.67
N ASN A 365 3.06 -5.41 -5.13
CA ASN A 365 4.52 -5.37 -5.02
C ASN A 365 5.11 -4.51 -6.13
N SER A 366 5.41 -3.25 -5.82
CA SER A 366 5.98 -2.28 -6.76
C SER A 366 7.32 -2.68 -7.37
N LEU A 367 8.06 -3.65 -6.80
CA LEU A 367 9.36 -4.10 -7.30
C LEU A 367 9.29 -5.24 -8.32
N ILE A 368 8.17 -5.94 -8.45
CA ILE A 368 8.05 -7.15 -9.28
C ILE A 368 6.95 -6.96 -10.30
N GLY A 369 7.27 -7.17 -11.57
CA GLY A 369 6.36 -6.98 -12.69
C GLY A 369 6.97 -6.10 -13.77
N VAL A 370 6.34 -6.11 -14.94
CA VAL A 370 6.82 -5.42 -16.14
C VAL A 370 6.54 -3.92 -16.04
N SER A 371 7.53 -3.11 -16.45
CA SER A 371 7.45 -1.65 -16.56
C SER A 371 7.25 -1.21 -18.02
N GLY A 372 7.02 0.08 -18.27
CA GLY A 372 6.80 0.62 -19.62
C GLY A 372 7.95 0.39 -20.62
N LYS A 373 9.20 0.27 -20.15
CA LYS A 373 10.37 0.01 -21.03
C LYS A 373 10.52 -1.45 -21.43
N ASP A 374 9.93 -2.35 -20.67
CA ASP A 374 10.14 -3.79 -20.79
C ASP A 374 8.95 -4.50 -21.45
N ILE A 375 8.04 -3.76 -22.10
CA ILE A 375 6.87 -4.33 -22.77
C ILE A 375 7.33 -5.17 -23.97
N PRO A 376 7.01 -6.48 -24.02
CA PRO A 376 7.28 -7.29 -25.18
C PRO A 376 6.48 -6.80 -26.39
N ASP A 377 7.13 -6.65 -27.55
CA ASP A 377 6.50 -6.21 -28.80
C ASP A 377 5.24 -7.00 -29.15
N ALA A 378 5.26 -8.31 -28.86
CA ALA A 378 4.15 -9.23 -29.14
C ALA A 378 2.84 -8.86 -28.42
N ILE A 379 2.88 -8.08 -27.34
CA ILE A 379 1.69 -7.70 -26.55
C ILE A 379 1.48 -6.18 -26.48
N SER A 380 2.34 -5.38 -27.11
CA SER A 380 2.26 -3.91 -27.07
C SER A 380 0.90 -3.39 -27.57
N THR A 381 0.33 -3.99 -28.62
CA THR A 381 -0.96 -3.58 -29.18
C THR A 381 -2.13 -3.87 -28.21
N ASP A 382 -2.12 -5.03 -27.55
CA ASP A 382 -3.16 -5.39 -26.58
C ASP A 382 -3.08 -4.48 -25.33
N VAL A 383 -1.86 -4.15 -24.88
CA VAL A 383 -1.63 -3.19 -23.77
C VAL A 383 -2.12 -1.79 -24.14
N GLN A 384 -1.82 -1.30 -25.35
CA GLN A 384 -2.29 0.01 -25.83
C GLN A 384 -3.82 0.07 -25.91
N ARG A 385 -4.45 -0.96 -26.47
CA ARG A 385 -5.91 -1.05 -26.54
C ARG A 385 -6.55 -1.08 -25.15
N TYR A 386 -5.94 -1.79 -24.22
CA TYR A 386 -6.36 -1.83 -22.82
C TYR A 386 -6.28 -0.45 -22.16
N GLY A 387 -5.17 0.27 -22.35
CA GLY A 387 -5.02 1.66 -21.89
C GLY A 387 -6.07 2.61 -22.45
N GLN A 388 -6.30 2.58 -23.76
CA GLN A 388 -7.33 3.39 -24.42
C GLN A 388 -8.72 3.14 -23.80
N SER A 389 -9.05 1.87 -23.56
CA SER A 389 -10.33 1.48 -22.96
C SER A 389 -10.49 2.00 -21.53
N ILE A 390 -9.42 1.98 -20.73
CA ILE A 390 -9.44 2.54 -19.36
C ILE A 390 -9.51 4.06 -19.38
N SER A 391 -8.74 4.73 -20.26
CA SER A 391 -8.76 6.18 -20.44
C SER A 391 -10.17 6.67 -20.82
N GLN A 392 -10.83 5.98 -21.77
CA GLN A 392 -12.22 6.26 -22.16
C GLN A 392 -13.21 5.97 -21.01
N TYR A 393 -13.03 4.88 -20.27
CA TYR A 393 -13.86 4.54 -19.12
C TYR A 393 -13.83 5.63 -18.03
N ARG A 394 -12.69 6.30 -17.85
CA ARG A 394 -12.56 7.42 -16.90
C ARG A 394 -13.24 8.69 -17.40
N ALA A 395 -13.31 8.91 -18.71
CA ALA A 395 -13.82 10.13 -19.32
C ALA A 395 -15.34 10.12 -19.54
N ASP A 396 -15.95 8.96 -19.83
CA ASP A 396 -17.36 8.87 -20.24
C ASP A 396 -18.18 7.93 -19.35
N GLU A 397 -19.14 8.51 -18.60
CA GLU A 397 -20.14 7.81 -17.79
C GLU A 397 -21.05 6.88 -18.61
N ALA A 398 -21.39 7.25 -19.85
CA ALA A 398 -22.37 6.55 -20.67
C ALA A 398 -21.85 5.24 -21.28
N GLU A 399 -20.54 5.11 -21.53
CA GLU A 399 -19.93 3.90 -22.09
C GLU A 399 -19.39 2.91 -21.05
N LYS A 400 -19.48 3.24 -19.74
CA LYS A 400 -18.90 2.45 -18.63
C LYS A 400 -19.26 0.98 -18.68
N ALA A 401 -20.51 0.61 -18.97
CA ALA A 401 -20.94 -0.80 -18.96
C ALA A 401 -20.27 -1.63 -20.08
N LYS A 402 -20.09 -1.05 -21.27
CA LYS A 402 -19.49 -1.71 -22.44
C LYS A 402 -17.98 -1.84 -22.25
N LEU A 403 -17.32 -0.73 -21.89
CA LEU A 403 -15.87 -0.68 -21.67
C LEU A 403 -15.44 -1.56 -20.48
N ASN A 404 -16.25 -1.66 -19.43
CA ASN A 404 -15.98 -2.56 -18.30
C ASN A 404 -15.99 -4.04 -18.73
N LYS A 405 -16.87 -4.44 -19.66
CA LYS A 405 -16.90 -5.81 -20.19
C LYS A 405 -15.65 -6.14 -21.00
N GLU A 406 -15.20 -5.24 -21.87
CA GLU A 406 -13.99 -5.42 -22.68
C GLU A 406 -12.72 -5.47 -21.80
N THR A 407 -12.58 -4.51 -20.89
CA THR A 407 -11.47 -4.45 -19.92
C THR A 407 -11.36 -5.73 -19.08
N ARG A 408 -12.51 -6.28 -18.62
CA ARG A 408 -12.55 -7.55 -17.86
C ARG A 408 -12.10 -8.77 -18.67
N MET A 409 -12.25 -8.76 -20.00
CA MET A 409 -11.77 -9.84 -20.87
C MET A 409 -10.29 -9.68 -21.23
N LEU A 410 -9.83 -8.46 -21.47
CA LEU A 410 -8.45 -8.18 -21.86
C LEU A 410 -7.47 -8.38 -20.70
N TYR A 411 -7.84 -7.97 -19.48
CA TYR A 411 -6.92 -8.00 -18.34
C TYR A 411 -6.33 -9.40 -18.07
N PRO A 412 -7.12 -10.49 -17.91
CA PRO A 412 -6.54 -11.81 -17.62
C PRO A 412 -5.64 -12.33 -18.75
N LYS A 413 -6.03 -12.05 -20.01
CA LYS A 413 -5.25 -12.44 -21.19
C LYS A 413 -3.87 -11.77 -21.19
N ILE A 414 -3.83 -10.45 -21.04
CA ILE A 414 -2.58 -9.68 -21.04
C ILE A 414 -1.75 -10.04 -19.81
N LYS A 415 -2.38 -10.18 -18.63
CA LYS A 415 -1.72 -10.58 -17.38
C LYS A 415 -0.99 -11.93 -17.54
N SER A 416 -1.65 -12.93 -18.09
CA SER A 416 -1.03 -14.25 -18.32
C SER A 416 0.17 -14.18 -19.26
N GLN A 417 0.06 -13.40 -20.34
CA GLN A 417 1.18 -13.24 -21.29
C GLN A 417 2.36 -12.48 -20.67
N LEU A 418 2.08 -11.46 -19.86
CA LEU A 418 3.08 -10.74 -19.10
C LEU A 418 3.76 -11.61 -18.05
N ASP A 419 3.00 -12.43 -17.33
CA ASP A 419 3.54 -13.38 -16.35
C ASP A 419 4.49 -14.38 -17.01
N GLU A 420 4.09 -14.96 -18.14
CA GLU A 420 4.94 -15.86 -18.91
C GLU A 420 6.21 -15.16 -19.43
N SER A 421 6.07 -13.95 -19.96
CA SER A 421 7.22 -13.18 -20.45
C SER A 421 8.18 -12.82 -19.31
N TYR A 422 7.63 -12.40 -18.16
CA TYR A 422 8.40 -12.07 -16.98
C TYR A 422 9.11 -13.32 -16.42
N LEU A 423 8.44 -14.47 -16.39
CA LEU A 423 9.08 -15.73 -16.01
C LEU A 423 10.21 -16.11 -16.96
N LYS A 424 9.99 -16.06 -18.28
CA LYS A 424 10.99 -16.40 -19.31
C LYS A 424 12.25 -15.54 -19.24
N ALA A 425 12.12 -14.26 -18.91
CA ALA A 425 13.25 -13.37 -18.73
C ALA A 425 13.98 -13.55 -17.37
N THR A 426 13.46 -14.38 -16.47
CA THR A 426 14.09 -14.67 -15.17
C THR A 426 15.07 -15.83 -15.29
N ASN A 427 16.37 -15.52 -15.17
CA ASN A 427 17.44 -16.53 -15.28
C ASN A 427 18.03 -16.96 -13.93
N ALA A 428 17.64 -16.33 -12.82
CA ALA A 428 18.17 -16.65 -11.50
C ALA A 428 17.55 -17.94 -10.93
N LYS A 429 18.32 -18.67 -10.11
CA LYS A 429 17.81 -19.81 -9.35
C LYS A 429 17.10 -19.31 -8.08
N LEU A 430 15.93 -19.88 -7.82
CA LEU A 430 15.22 -19.76 -6.56
C LEU A 430 15.83 -20.72 -5.53
N MET A 431 16.13 -20.22 -4.34
CA MET A 431 16.62 -21.01 -3.21
C MET A 431 15.52 -21.11 -2.14
N LEU A 432 15.05 -22.31 -1.87
CA LEU A 432 14.03 -22.60 -0.85
C LEU A 432 14.64 -23.45 0.26
N GLU A 433 14.20 -23.21 1.49
CA GLU A 433 14.61 -23.97 2.67
C GLU A 433 13.41 -24.75 3.21
N PHE A 434 13.62 -26.03 3.51
CA PHE A 434 12.62 -26.98 3.98
C PHE A 434 13.12 -27.71 5.23
N GLN A 435 12.20 -28.23 6.04
CA GLN A 435 12.58 -28.99 7.24
C GLN A 435 12.88 -30.46 6.90
N SER A 436 12.27 -30.99 5.85
CA SER A 436 12.41 -32.39 5.43
C SER A 436 12.76 -32.52 3.94
N LEU A 437 13.19 -33.71 3.58
CA LEU A 437 13.48 -34.05 2.18
C LEU A 437 12.20 -34.21 1.38
N GLU A 438 11.12 -34.68 2.00
CA GLU A 438 9.80 -34.84 1.40
C GLU A 438 9.23 -33.48 0.96
N GLU A 439 9.26 -32.48 1.84
CA GLU A 439 8.81 -31.12 1.50
C GLU A 439 9.61 -30.53 0.33
N ALA A 440 10.93 -30.73 0.33
CA ALA A 440 11.79 -30.29 -0.76
C ALA A 440 11.50 -31.05 -2.06
N ASN A 441 11.17 -32.34 -1.97
CA ASN A 441 10.82 -33.16 -3.11
C ASN A 441 9.46 -32.75 -3.71
N ASP A 442 8.46 -32.46 -2.87
CA ASP A 442 7.15 -31.99 -3.33
C ASP A 442 7.24 -30.62 -4.01
N ALA A 443 8.26 -29.83 -3.68
CA ALA A 443 8.54 -28.54 -4.31
C ALA A 443 9.37 -28.63 -5.62
N LEU A 444 9.83 -29.82 -6.01
CA LEU A 444 10.44 -30.07 -7.32
C LEU A 444 9.35 -30.12 -8.40
N VAL A 445 9.55 -29.42 -9.52
CA VAL A 445 8.54 -29.28 -10.56
C VAL A 445 9.09 -29.69 -11.93
N VAL A 446 8.38 -30.62 -12.57
CA VAL A 446 8.69 -31.17 -13.90
C VAL A 446 8.96 -30.07 -14.92
N GLY A 447 10.16 -30.10 -15.52
CA GLY A 447 10.58 -29.16 -16.56
C GLY A 447 11.42 -27.99 -16.05
N THR A 448 11.65 -27.88 -14.73
CA THR A 448 12.62 -26.94 -14.13
C THR A 448 13.95 -27.61 -13.73
N ASP A 449 14.09 -28.90 -14.07
CA ASP A 449 15.00 -29.84 -13.41
C ASP A 449 16.37 -29.98 -14.07
N SER A 450 16.59 -29.40 -15.25
CA SER A 450 17.89 -29.47 -15.91
C SER A 450 19.00 -28.74 -15.15
N ASP A 451 18.67 -28.02 -14.06
CA ASP A 451 19.58 -27.22 -13.26
C ASP A 451 19.27 -27.25 -11.74
N ALA A 452 18.48 -28.22 -11.25
CA ALA A 452 18.11 -28.26 -9.84
C ALA A 452 19.25 -28.81 -8.95
N THR A 453 19.36 -28.32 -7.72
CA THR A 453 20.35 -28.78 -6.75
C THR A 453 19.69 -28.93 -5.39
N LEU A 454 19.87 -30.09 -4.78
CA LEU A 454 19.44 -30.39 -3.43
C LEU A 454 20.64 -30.32 -2.48
N GLY A 455 20.52 -29.53 -1.43
CA GLY A 455 21.49 -29.38 -0.37
C GLY A 455 20.94 -29.91 0.95
N LEU A 456 21.74 -30.66 1.69
CA LEU A 456 21.46 -31.04 3.06
C LEU A 456 22.41 -30.27 3.97
N LYS A 457 21.89 -29.60 5.00
CA LYS A 457 22.71 -28.94 6.01
C LYS A 457 22.47 -29.59 7.36
N PHE A 458 23.55 -29.84 8.07
CA PHE A 458 23.54 -30.55 9.35
C PHE A 458 23.97 -29.63 10.49
N ARG A 459 23.33 -29.78 11.66
CA ARG A 459 23.65 -28.98 12.86
C ARG A 459 25.10 -29.20 13.31
N GLN A 460 25.55 -30.45 13.18
CA GLN A 460 26.89 -30.89 13.58
C GLN A 460 27.66 -31.47 12.39
N ALA A 461 28.94 -31.78 12.61
CA ALA A 461 29.74 -32.43 11.58
C ALA A 461 29.19 -33.84 11.30
N MET A 462 29.12 -34.22 10.03
CA MET A 462 28.65 -35.55 9.63
C MET A 462 29.66 -36.62 10.07
N ALA A 463 29.16 -37.71 10.65
CA ALA A 463 29.97 -38.93 10.84
C ALA A 463 30.41 -39.50 9.50
N GLU A 464 31.51 -40.24 9.52
CA GLU A 464 32.12 -40.77 8.29
C GLU A 464 31.20 -41.78 7.58
N ASP A 465 30.43 -42.58 8.32
CA ASP A 465 29.47 -43.52 7.74
C ASP A 465 28.31 -42.81 7.03
N LEU A 466 27.84 -41.69 7.61
CA LEU A 466 26.81 -40.85 6.96
C LEU A 466 27.36 -40.22 5.68
N LYS A 467 28.60 -39.72 5.68
CA LYS A 467 29.21 -39.19 4.45
C LYS A 467 29.28 -40.24 3.37
N ARG A 468 29.76 -41.45 3.69
CA ARG A 468 29.83 -42.57 2.72
C ARG A 468 28.47 -42.92 2.16
N CYS A 469 27.43 -42.94 3.01
CA CYS A 469 26.07 -43.21 2.57
C CYS A 469 25.57 -42.12 1.62
N LEU A 470 25.75 -40.85 1.97
CA LEU A 470 25.38 -39.72 1.10
C LEU A 470 26.18 -39.68 -0.20
N ASP A 471 27.49 -39.97 -0.15
CA ASP A 471 28.34 -40.08 -1.33
C ASP A 471 27.85 -41.20 -2.26
N SER A 472 27.46 -42.35 -1.70
CA SER A 472 26.88 -43.48 -2.47
C SER A 472 25.51 -43.14 -3.07
N ALA A 473 24.76 -42.24 -2.43
CA ALA A 473 23.50 -41.71 -2.94
C ALA A 473 23.68 -40.57 -3.96
N GLY A 474 24.92 -40.18 -4.29
CA GLY A 474 25.23 -39.17 -5.31
C GLY A 474 25.45 -37.75 -4.79
N PHE A 475 25.49 -37.54 -3.48
CA PHE A 475 25.87 -36.25 -2.90
C PHE A 475 27.39 -36.06 -2.94
N LYS A 476 27.81 -34.81 -3.13
CA LYS A 476 29.13 -34.35 -2.72
C LYS A 476 29.03 -33.89 -1.27
N THR A 477 29.86 -34.44 -0.39
CA THR A 477 29.81 -34.13 1.04
C THR A 477 30.96 -33.21 1.48
N TRP A 478 30.69 -32.37 2.47
CA TRP A 478 31.64 -31.50 3.18
C TRP A 478 31.44 -31.66 4.69
N LYS A 479 32.12 -30.86 5.52
CA LYS A 479 32.07 -31.00 6.99
C LYS A 479 30.64 -31.03 7.57
N LYS A 480 29.75 -30.13 7.11
CA LYS A 480 28.39 -29.95 7.63
C LYS A 480 27.32 -29.85 6.54
N THR A 481 27.69 -30.10 5.29
CA THR A 481 26.80 -29.91 4.15
C THR A 481 27.01 -31.02 3.15
N ALA A 482 25.94 -31.43 2.47
CA ALA A 482 25.99 -32.32 1.32
C ALA A 482 25.20 -31.66 0.18
N LYS A 483 25.64 -31.79 -1.08
CA LYS A 483 24.89 -31.27 -2.24
C LYS A 483 24.85 -32.27 -3.38
N MET A 484 23.72 -32.36 -4.05
CA MET A 484 23.50 -33.23 -5.20
C MET A 484 22.77 -32.47 -6.30
N GLU A 485 23.19 -32.65 -7.55
CA GLU A 485 22.43 -32.19 -8.71
C GLU A 485 21.23 -33.11 -8.91
N VAL A 486 20.06 -32.51 -9.02
CA VAL A 486 18.79 -33.21 -9.14
C VAL A 486 18.29 -33.13 -10.56
N ASN A 487 17.87 -34.27 -11.08
CA ASN A 487 16.99 -34.37 -12.24
C ASN A 487 15.82 -35.27 -11.80
N LEU A 488 14.58 -35.02 -12.24
CA LEU A 488 13.43 -35.86 -11.87
C LEU A 488 13.57 -37.33 -12.30
N GLN A 489 14.41 -37.64 -13.28
CA GLN A 489 14.76 -39.04 -13.59
C GLN A 489 15.63 -39.69 -12.50
N ASN A 490 16.34 -38.89 -11.69
CA ASN A 490 17.28 -39.32 -10.66
C ASN A 490 16.68 -39.37 -9.24
N LEU A 491 15.55 -38.71 -8.97
CA LEU A 491 14.88 -38.68 -7.67
C LEU A 491 13.57 -39.47 -7.76
N ASN A 492 13.68 -40.79 -7.88
CA ASN A 492 12.53 -41.70 -7.78
C ASN A 492 12.24 -42.04 -6.31
N ALA A 493 11.02 -42.52 -6.04
CA ALA A 493 10.58 -42.86 -4.67
C ALA A 493 11.54 -43.82 -3.95
N HIS A 494 12.23 -44.69 -4.69
CA HIS A 494 13.19 -45.64 -4.13
C HIS A 494 14.47 -44.96 -3.63
N ARG A 495 15.10 -44.10 -4.41
CA ARG A 495 16.28 -43.33 -3.96
C ARG A 495 15.95 -42.36 -2.82
N LEU A 496 14.75 -41.77 -2.83
CA LEU A 496 14.27 -40.97 -1.70
C LEU A 496 14.22 -41.79 -0.42
N SER A 497 13.73 -43.04 -0.49
CA SER A 497 13.68 -43.92 0.68
C SER A 497 15.07 -44.30 1.21
N GLU A 498 16.06 -44.52 0.33
CA GLU A 498 17.45 -44.81 0.73
C GLU A 498 18.12 -43.61 1.40
N ILE A 499 17.97 -42.42 0.81
CA ILE A 499 18.50 -41.16 1.36
C ILE A 499 17.83 -40.85 2.70
N ARG A 500 16.52 -41.08 2.79
CA ARG A 500 15.75 -40.90 4.02
C ARG A 500 16.22 -41.86 5.12
N GLU A 501 16.38 -43.14 4.82
CA GLU A 501 16.85 -44.12 5.80
C GLU A 501 18.25 -43.74 6.34
N ALA A 502 19.13 -43.24 5.46
CA ALA A 502 20.44 -42.72 5.86
C ALA A 502 20.35 -41.51 6.81
N ILE A 503 19.34 -40.66 6.63
CA ILE A 503 19.11 -39.43 7.38
C ILE A 503 18.38 -39.69 8.70
N ASP A 504 17.29 -40.47 8.69
CA ASP A 504 16.44 -40.76 9.86
C ASP A 504 17.22 -41.52 10.95
N ASN A 505 18.19 -42.33 10.55
CA ASN A 505 19.13 -43.00 11.46
C ASN A 505 20.12 -42.03 12.14
N TYR A 506 20.16 -40.77 11.72
CA TYR A 506 21.08 -39.74 12.22
C TYR A 506 20.32 -38.45 12.57
N TYR A 507 19.90 -38.31 13.83
CA TYR A 507 19.25 -37.09 14.35
C TYR A 507 20.16 -35.85 14.18
N GLY A 508 20.05 -35.11 13.06
CA GLY A 508 20.99 -34.01 12.83
C GLY A 508 20.80 -33.08 11.63
N ILE A 509 19.79 -33.26 10.76
CA ILE A 509 19.51 -32.27 9.72
C ILE A 509 19.02 -30.97 10.37
N ASP A 510 19.62 -29.87 9.92
CA ASP A 510 19.21 -28.51 10.26
C ASP A 510 18.09 -28.04 9.31
N HIS A 511 18.34 -28.16 8.00
CA HIS A 511 17.35 -27.91 6.95
C HIS A 511 17.85 -28.50 5.61
N VAL A 512 16.91 -28.66 4.69
CA VAL A 512 17.12 -29.03 3.29
C VAL A 512 17.01 -27.76 2.44
N ILE A 513 17.93 -27.59 1.49
CA ILE A 513 17.96 -26.45 0.57
C ILE A 513 17.66 -26.97 -0.83
N LEU A 514 16.59 -26.48 -1.46
CA LEU A 514 16.34 -26.71 -2.87
C LEU A 514 16.70 -25.47 -3.67
N GLN A 515 17.57 -25.62 -4.66
CA GLN A 515 17.84 -24.60 -5.67
C GLN A 515 17.26 -25.08 -6.99
N ARG A 516 16.31 -24.33 -7.58
CA ARG A 516 15.73 -24.63 -8.90
C ARG A 516 15.39 -23.36 -9.66
N ARG A 517 15.02 -23.46 -10.94
CA ARG A 517 14.44 -22.31 -11.65
C ARG A 517 13.07 -21.96 -11.05
N PRO A 518 12.72 -20.67 -10.90
CA PRO A 518 11.38 -20.25 -10.53
C PRO A 518 10.34 -20.80 -11.51
N THR A 519 9.11 -20.99 -11.04
CA THR A 519 7.96 -21.44 -11.84
C THR A 519 6.93 -20.33 -11.95
N ILE A 520 5.91 -20.54 -12.80
CA ILE A 520 4.75 -19.67 -12.86
C ILE A 520 4.00 -19.62 -11.54
N GLU A 521 4.00 -20.71 -10.77
CA GLU A 521 3.33 -20.77 -9.47
C GLU A 521 4.07 -19.94 -8.43
N ASP A 522 5.41 -19.95 -8.44
CA ASP A 522 6.18 -19.03 -7.58
C ASP A 522 5.89 -17.56 -7.90
N LEU A 523 5.68 -17.25 -9.19
CA LEU A 523 5.33 -15.89 -9.62
C LEU A 523 3.91 -15.54 -9.15
N ARG A 524 2.95 -16.46 -9.29
CA ARG A 524 1.56 -16.28 -8.84
C ARG A 524 1.47 -16.02 -7.34
N VAL A 525 2.26 -16.71 -6.52
CA VAL A 525 2.34 -16.46 -5.07
C VAL A 525 2.78 -15.03 -4.73
N ILE A 526 3.58 -14.40 -5.60
CA ILE A 526 4.03 -13.02 -5.41
C ILE A 526 2.99 -12.01 -5.91
N GLU A 527 2.12 -12.42 -6.83
CA GLU A 527 1.17 -11.55 -7.54
C GLU A 527 1.88 -10.33 -8.17
N PRO A 528 2.61 -10.50 -9.29
CA PRO A 528 3.43 -9.43 -9.85
C PRO A 528 2.57 -8.23 -10.28
N PHE A 529 3.05 -7.04 -9.90
CA PHE A 529 2.45 -5.76 -10.23
C PHE A 529 2.96 -5.28 -11.58
N HIS A 530 2.26 -5.66 -12.65
CA HIS A 530 2.59 -5.16 -13.99
C HIS A 530 2.09 -3.73 -14.14
N TRP A 531 3.01 -2.76 -14.03
CA TRP A 531 2.72 -1.34 -14.02
C TRP A 531 1.90 -0.89 -15.23
N ILE A 532 2.11 -1.50 -16.38
CA ILE A 532 1.41 -1.21 -17.63
C ILE A 532 -0.06 -1.67 -17.62
N LEU A 533 -0.42 -2.64 -16.77
CA LEU A 533 -1.81 -3.05 -16.55
C LEU A 533 -2.44 -2.25 -15.42
N GLU A 534 -1.63 -1.87 -14.43
CA GLU A 534 -2.14 -1.22 -13.25
C GLU A 534 -2.36 0.28 -13.48
N PHE A 535 -1.44 0.97 -14.17
CA PHE A 535 -1.55 2.37 -14.54
C PHE A 535 -1.52 2.57 -16.06
N PRO A 536 -2.45 1.95 -16.80
CA PRO A 536 -2.32 1.81 -18.24
C PRO A 536 -2.40 3.17 -18.96
N ASP A 537 -3.12 4.15 -18.40
CA ASP A 537 -3.23 5.54 -18.88
C ASP A 537 -1.90 6.33 -18.82
N ILE A 538 -1.07 6.02 -17.83
CA ILE A 538 0.28 6.62 -17.70
C ILE A 538 1.20 6.05 -18.78
N PHE A 539 1.14 4.73 -18.97
CA PHE A 539 2.02 4.03 -19.89
C PHE A 539 1.56 4.08 -21.36
N GLU A 540 0.31 4.49 -21.62
CA GLU A 540 -0.24 4.73 -22.96
C GLU A 540 0.36 5.97 -23.63
N THR A 541 0.51 7.07 -22.87
CA THR A 541 0.77 8.42 -23.43
C THR A 541 2.20 8.93 -23.22
N LYS A 542 2.76 8.73 -22.01
CA LYS A 542 4.06 9.28 -21.60
C LYS A 542 5.12 8.22 -21.27
N ARG A 543 4.71 6.95 -21.20
CA ARG A 543 5.50 5.78 -20.78
C ARG A 543 6.07 5.80 -19.36
N GLU A 544 5.95 6.87 -18.57
CA GLU A 544 6.56 7.03 -17.23
C GLU A 544 5.89 8.18 -16.41
N PHE A 545 6.24 8.32 -15.13
CA PHE A 545 5.80 9.41 -14.23
C PHE A 545 6.70 10.65 -14.32
N ASP A 546 6.11 11.82 -14.10
CA ASP A 546 6.81 13.12 -14.17
C ASP A 546 7.65 13.38 -12.91
N VAL A 547 7.13 13.01 -11.74
CA VAL A 547 7.80 13.17 -10.44
C VAL A 547 7.63 11.90 -9.62
N ILE A 548 8.72 11.43 -8.99
CA ILE A 548 8.67 10.35 -8.00
C ILE A 548 9.16 10.86 -6.66
N ILE A 549 8.33 10.70 -5.62
CA ILE A 549 8.65 11.05 -4.25
C ILE A 549 8.31 9.90 -3.30
N GLY A 550 9.03 9.76 -2.20
CA GLY A 550 8.61 8.77 -1.20
C GLY A 550 9.59 8.49 -0.07
N ASN A 551 9.18 7.54 0.76
CA ASN A 551 10.01 6.91 1.78
C ASN A 551 9.97 5.39 1.58
N PRO A 552 10.82 4.85 0.67
CA PRO A 552 10.90 3.41 0.47
C PRO A 552 11.22 2.66 1.78
N PRO A 553 10.75 1.42 1.96
CA PRO A 553 11.03 0.65 3.17
C PRO A 553 12.53 0.33 3.31
N TYR A 554 13.00 0.17 4.55
CA TYR A 554 14.42 -0.08 4.85
C TYR A 554 14.72 -1.51 5.30
N GLY A 555 15.92 -1.98 4.97
CA GLY A 555 16.50 -3.24 5.45
C GLY A 555 16.25 -4.45 4.54
N ASP A 556 16.54 -5.63 5.07
CA ASP A 556 16.38 -6.91 4.38
C ASP A 556 14.94 -7.44 4.54
N LEU A 557 14.07 -7.06 3.61
CA LEU A 557 12.65 -7.42 3.62
C LEU A 557 12.24 -8.36 2.49
N CYS A 558 13.08 -8.55 1.47
CA CYS A 558 12.75 -9.40 0.32
C CYS A 558 12.89 -10.88 0.68
N ASN A 559 11.83 -11.66 0.43
CA ASN A 559 11.87 -13.11 0.55
C ASN A 559 12.63 -13.75 -0.64
N ALA A 560 12.90 -15.06 -0.54
CA ALA A 560 13.69 -15.77 -1.54
C ALA A 560 13.06 -15.76 -2.95
N ARG A 561 11.73 -15.81 -3.05
CA ARG A 561 11.02 -15.73 -4.34
C ARG A 561 11.20 -14.35 -4.96
N GLU A 562 10.97 -13.30 -4.17
CA GLU A 562 11.12 -11.93 -4.64
C GLU A 562 12.55 -11.67 -5.15
N ARG A 563 13.56 -12.09 -4.37
CA ARG A 563 14.97 -11.97 -4.77
C ARG A 563 15.26 -12.72 -6.07
N ALA A 564 14.71 -13.91 -6.26
CA ALA A 564 14.91 -14.68 -7.49
C ALA A 564 14.30 -13.96 -8.71
N PHE A 565 13.13 -13.35 -8.58
CA PHE A 565 12.48 -12.62 -9.67
C PHE A 565 13.08 -11.23 -9.94
N MET A 566 13.74 -10.63 -8.96
CA MET A 566 14.51 -9.39 -9.11
C MET A 566 15.92 -9.63 -9.66
N ALA A 567 16.52 -10.79 -9.35
CA ALA A 567 17.86 -11.12 -9.79
C ALA A 567 17.95 -11.18 -11.33
N GLY A 568 18.96 -10.49 -11.88
CA GLY A 568 19.14 -10.31 -13.33
C GLY A 568 18.37 -9.13 -13.94
N ARG A 569 17.48 -8.48 -13.17
CA ARG A 569 16.80 -7.23 -13.57
C ARG A 569 17.31 -6.01 -12.82
N TYR A 570 17.66 -6.23 -11.56
CA TYR A 570 18.23 -5.21 -10.70
C TYR A 570 19.70 -5.52 -10.47
N ARG A 571 20.56 -4.53 -10.66
CA ARG A 571 21.95 -4.61 -10.19
C ARG A 571 22.00 -4.64 -8.66
N THR A 572 20.96 -4.09 -8.01
CA THR A 572 20.82 -4.02 -6.56
C THR A 572 20.12 -5.22 -5.92
N ALA A 573 19.65 -6.23 -6.70
CA ALA A 573 18.85 -7.36 -6.21
C ALA A 573 19.45 -8.12 -5.02
N THR A 574 20.79 -8.19 -4.96
CA THR A 574 21.53 -8.93 -3.94
C THR A 574 21.77 -8.12 -2.67
N TYR A 575 21.44 -6.83 -2.65
CA TYR A 575 21.66 -5.99 -1.47
C TYR A 575 20.64 -6.32 -0.38
N ASN A 576 21.10 -6.31 0.87
CA ASN A 576 20.27 -6.49 2.06
C ASN A 576 19.68 -5.14 2.52
N GLU A 577 19.22 -4.35 1.55
CA GLU A 577 18.64 -3.03 1.73
C GLU A 577 17.63 -2.81 0.60
N ILE A 578 16.36 -3.08 0.86
CA ILE A 578 15.30 -3.09 -0.15
C ILE A 578 15.11 -1.72 -0.81
N SER A 579 15.37 -0.63 -0.07
CA SER A 579 15.30 0.73 -0.61
C SER A 579 16.26 0.97 -1.78
N ALA A 580 17.36 0.22 -1.89
CA ALA A 580 18.23 0.25 -3.07
C ALA A 580 17.50 -0.20 -4.34
N ASN A 581 16.72 -1.28 -4.24
CA ASN A 581 15.92 -1.80 -5.35
C ASN A 581 14.82 -0.83 -5.76
N PHE A 582 14.21 -0.15 -4.78
CA PHE A 582 13.23 0.90 -5.05
C PHE A 582 13.86 2.07 -5.82
N ILE A 583 15.00 2.58 -5.36
CA ILE A 583 15.70 3.68 -6.05
C ILE A 583 16.06 3.28 -7.48
N GLU A 584 16.64 2.09 -7.68
CA GLU A 584 16.98 1.60 -9.02
C GLU A 584 15.74 1.51 -9.91
N ARG A 585 14.63 0.93 -9.43
CA ARG A 585 13.39 0.84 -10.22
C ARG A 585 12.87 2.22 -10.62
N GLN A 586 12.79 3.12 -9.64
CA GLN A 586 12.22 4.45 -9.79
C GLN A 586 12.96 5.23 -10.87
N ILE A 587 14.29 5.27 -10.80
CA ILE A 587 15.12 6.03 -11.73
C ILE A 587 15.15 5.37 -13.11
N GLU A 588 15.34 4.05 -13.19
CA GLU A 588 15.58 3.38 -14.47
C GLU A 588 14.29 3.20 -15.30
N THR A 589 13.17 2.90 -14.65
CA THR A 589 11.98 2.36 -15.35
C THR A 589 10.65 3.07 -15.09
N LEU A 590 10.56 3.91 -14.05
CA LEU A 590 9.30 4.56 -13.68
C LEU A 590 9.32 6.08 -13.86
N LEU A 591 10.47 6.73 -13.68
CA LEU A 591 10.64 8.17 -13.85
C LEU A 591 11.00 8.48 -15.29
N ARG A 592 10.31 9.44 -15.89
CA ARG A 592 10.58 9.86 -17.26
C ARG A 592 11.88 10.64 -17.40
N GLU A 593 12.43 10.68 -18.60
CA GLU A 593 13.51 11.62 -18.93
C GLU A 593 13.05 13.08 -18.72
N GLY A 594 13.87 13.91 -18.07
CA GLY A 594 13.48 15.25 -17.62
C GLY A 594 12.60 15.26 -16.35
N GLY A 595 12.34 14.11 -15.73
CA GLY A 595 11.53 13.99 -14.52
C GLY A 595 12.32 14.27 -13.24
N TYR A 596 11.63 14.52 -12.13
CA TYR A 596 12.27 14.81 -10.85
C TYR A 596 12.09 13.69 -9.82
N PHE A 597 13.19 13.36 -9.15
CA PHE A 597 13.29 12.32 -8.13
C PHE A 597 13.47 12.94 -6.74
N GLY A 598 12.83 12.37 -5.71
CA GLY A 598 13.04 12.79 -4.32
C GLY A 598 12.68 11.74 -3.27
N ASN A 599 13.68 11.13 -2.64
CA ASN A 599 13.46 10.13 -1.59
C ASN A 599 14.14 10.49 -0.26
N ILE A 600 13.55 10.02 0.84
CA ILE A 600 14.24 9.84 2.11
C ILE A 600 14.60 8.38 2.32
N THR A 601 15.88 8.09 2.52
CA THR A 601 16.42 6.74 2.72
C THR A 601 17.43 6.66 3.86
N THR A 602 17.95 5.47 4.13
CA THR A 602 19.05 5.31 5.09
C THR A 602 20.32 5.98 4.56
N SER A 603 21.03 6.71 5.41
CA SER A 603 22.32 7.34 5.03
C SER A 603 23.38 6.31 4.59
N SER A 604 23.25 5.05 5.03
CA SER A 604 24.10 3.95 4.60
C SER A 604 24.02 3.66 3.11
N ILE A 605 22.88 3.92 2.46
CA ILE A 605 22.76 3.75 1.01
C ILE A 605 23.81 4.56 0.26
N LEU A 606 24.08 5.78 0.73
CA LEU A 606 25.03 6.69 0.09
C LEU A 606 26.46 6.49 0.59
N ALA A 607 26.62 6.12 1.87
CA ALA A 607 27.95 6.01 2.49
C ALA A 607 28.61 4.63 2.28
N ASN A 608 27.86 3.58 1.97
CA ASN A 608 28.40 2.23 1.86
C ASN A 608 29.06 1.99 0.50
N SER A 609 30.39 1.87 0.48
CA SER A 609 31.17 1.64 -0.74
C SER A 609 30.86 0.31 -1.44
N THR A 610 30.25 -0.68 -0.75
CA THR A 610 29.84 -1.93 -1.41
C THR A 610 28.62 -1.73 -2.31
N MET A 611 27.85 -0.65 -2.14
CA MET A 611 26.65 -0.31 -2.92
C MET A 611 26.98 0.50 -4.19
N HIS A 612 28.16 0.26 -4.77
CA HIS A 612 28.68 0.97 -5.94
C HIS A 612 27.77 0.90 -7.18
N GLU A 613 27.05 -0.21 -7.40
CA GLU A 613 26.10 -0.31 -8.53
C GLU A 613 24.98 0.73 -8.39
N LEU A 614 24.42 0.87 -7.19
CA LEU A 614 23.41 1.89 -6.92
C LEU A 614 23.98 3.31 -7.07
N HIS A 615 25.19 3.56 -6.57
CA HIS A 615 25.84 4.86 -6.73
C HIS A 615 26.07 5.20 -8.20
N ASN A 616 26.41 4.20 -9.01
CA ASN A 616 26.56 4.35 -10.45
C ASN A 616 25.20 4.63 -11.12
N THR A 617 24.15 3.89 -10.76
CA THR A 617 22.78 4.16 -11.23
C THR A 617 22.38 5.60 -10.96
N ILE A 618 22.57 6.11 -9.73
CA ILE A 618 22.24 7.50 -9.37
C ILE A 618 23.09 8.47 -10.20
N ARG A 619 24.41 8.28 -10.27
CA ARG A 619 25.33 9.22 -10.94
C ARG A 619 25.17 9.24 -12.46
N GLN A 620 24.76 8.12 -13.07
CA GLN A 620 24.61 8.01 -14.53
C GLN A 620 23.26 8.51 -15.03
N ASN A 621 22.22 8.40 -14.20
CA ASN A 621 20.86 8.72 -14.62
C ASN A 621 20.32 10.02 -14.01
N LEU A 622 20.94 10.60 -12.98
CA LEU A 622 20.48 11.86 -12.38
C LEU A 622 21.53 12.97 -12.50
N THR A 623 21.08 14.17 -12.85
CA THR A 623 21.79 15.45 -12.72
C THR A 623 21.29 16.24 -11.52
N ASP A 624 22.05 17.28 -11.14
CA ASP A 624 21.68 18.22 -10.07
C ASP A 624 21.29 17.51 -8.77
N VAL A 625 22.07 16.46 -8.43
CA VAL A 625 21.78 15.62 -7.28
C VAL A 625 22.13 16.36 -6.00
N HIS A 626 21.10 16.68 -5.21
CA HIS A 626 21.25 17.27 -3.89
C HIS A 626 21.02 16.21 -2.82
N THR A 627 21.97 16.09 -1.90
CA THR A 627 21.87 15.16 -0.76
C THR A 627 22.05 15.91 0.55
N SER A 628 21.08 15.75 1.45
CA SER A 628 21.16 16.19 2.85
C SER A 628 21.20 14.99 3.77
N VAL A 629 22.30 14.82 4.52
CA VAL A 629 22.48 13.72 5.47
C VAL A 629 22.23 14.19 6.89
N PHE A 630 21.34 13.50 7.60
CA PHE A 630 20.96 13.83 8.97
C PHE A 630 21.52 12.78 9.92
N ALA A 631 22.62 13.13 10.57
CA ALA A 631 23.22 12.34 11.64
C ALA A 631 22.45 12.52 12.96
N ARG A 632 22.60 11.57 13.88
CA ARG A 632 22.06 11.63 15.27
C ARG A 632 22.38 12.93 16.02
N ARG A 633 23.39 13.68 15.60
CA ARG A 633 23.81 14.99 16.16
C ARG A 633 23.90 16.01 15.02
N PRO A 634 23.33 17.22 15.13
CA PRO A 634 22.64 17.79 16.30
C PRO A 634 21.14 17.42 16.42
N SER A 635 20.49 16.89 15.38
CA SER A 635 19.05 16.57 15.40
C SER A 635 18.70 15.28 14.65
N LYS A 636 17.78 14.48 15.21
CA LYS A 636 17.22 13.28 14.57
C LYS A 636 15.98 13.64 13.76
N VAL A 637 15.85 13.10 12.54
CA VAL A 637 14.62 13.22 11.73
C VAL A 637 13.49 12.37 12.32
N PHE A 638 13.77 11.11 12.66
CA PHE A 638 12.82 10.24 13.33
C PHE A 638 13.04 10.25 14.85
N ARG A 639 12.11 10.82 15.62
CA ARG A 639 12.24 10.90 17.09
C ARG A 639 12.31 9.53 17.78
N ASN A 640 11.61 8.54 17.22
CA ASN A 640 11.41 7.22 17.83
C ASN A 640 12.26 6.09 17.22
N ALA A 641 13.14 6.42 16.26
CA ALA A 641 14.03 5.47 15.59
C ALA A 641 15.50 5.92 15.72
N GLU A 642 16.41 4.95 15.70
CA GLU A 642 17.86 5.19 15.68
C GLU A 642 18.40 5.01 14.26
N ILE A 643 17.78 5.68 13.29
CA ILE A 643 18.16 5.57 11.88
C ILE A 643 18.69 6.93 11.42
N ASN A 644 19.93 6.92 10.93
CA ASN A 644 20.50 8.07 10.24
C ASN A 644 19.99 8.05 8.80
N VAL A 645 19.39 9.16 8.37
CA VAL A 645 18.73 9.25 7.06
C VAL A 645 19.46 10.20 6.14
N ALA A 646 19.22 10.04 4.85
CA ALA A 646 19.58 10.98 3.81
C ALA A 646 18.34 11.34 3.00
N ILE A 647 18.18 12.61 2.67
CA ILE A 647 17.24 13.08 1.66
C ILE A 647 18.04 13.27 0.38
N THR A 648 17.61 12.63 -0.70
CA THR A 648 18.24 12.77 -2.03
C THR A 648 17.19 13.22 -3.02
N THR A 649 17.46 14.34 -3.70
CA THR A 649 16.68 14.83 -4.83
C THR A 649 17.57 14.96 -6.06
N GLY A 650 17.00 14.89 -7.25
CA GLY A 650 17.74 15.08 -8.50
C GLY A 650 16.80 15.07 -9.70
N ARG A 651 17.34 15.52 -10.84
CA ARG A 651 16.65 15.50 -12.13
C ARG A 651 17.15 14.32 -12.94
N LYS A 652 16.26 13.56 -13.55
CA LYS A 652 16.61 12.58 -14.58
C LYS A 652 16.69 13.28 -15.92
#